data_AF-A0A943IVG7-F1
#
_entry.id   AF-A0A943IVG7-F1
#
_cell.length_a   1.000
_cell.length_b   1.000
_cell.length_c   1.000
_cell.angle_alpha   90.00
_cell.angle_beta   90.00
_cell.angle_gamma   90.00
#
_symmetry.space_group_name_H-M   'P 1'
#
loop_
_entity.id
_entity.type
_entity.pdbx_description
1 polymer ?
#
loop_
_entity_poly.entity_id
_entity_poly.type
_entity_poly.pdbx_seq_one_letter_code
_entity_poly.pdbx_strand_id
1 'polypeptide(L)'
;MKKGRSKISIKYALIPIILFAFVIILGKSFAIQEEVKSITIKSTDPSYENKEKASYKVDKSAEWIDVGKARITFKYSSILKEKYKNKDIIFVLDTSGSMAGTKLTTMISDTKKVAKEILSNSDNRIAVISFDDESYRLNDFSNDYNLVEKSIDNMYGGGGTSYYAPLKEVDQILNYYKRRNDTDTIVMFLSDGYPCVDMPNEVGEYKYLKEKYPYLTINAVQYEVSGRVIKELQQISDFQYIANRSNLIDVIKKASTVPEAYDKVEITDYLEDKYFEKIDTKSVTIPYGNIQISDEGNGQKLTWQIPANTLKTGDTTEFSIDVNLKEEYKGNLSKTIYANTNKKESIMSILKEKKIFEESSKSPVLKIGYKVTYDANLPSDCKIDNLPGEEYYNAFSKVKLKENLSCKGYSVTGWKIMNQSTYNVNNTFIMPAEDVLIRAIWGKNKIVKSMDGKVEEKPKAIIKKMYEYNNLGTGNNITKIVFQNEIKEPDNVISSEDISTDGNGLVMKYIASNGDGTNTVYIQASGKIYANEDSSYLFYRAWRVASIEGLENLDTSDVTNMSYMFGGCSALTAIDLSHMNTKNVTNMSSMFAFTNLETIDVSSFDTSSLIRLHQMFSNNPKLTRIDLSTFKTDNVTDMSALFWNDTSLNYVNFNNINTSKVTTLYALFDNCTSLVNVDLSNFDTTNVMSLQSMFNNCKSLMTVDLSNFYTPNLMYMSSIFNGCTKLESVNISHFNTAKVQSIQNIFSNCENLKELDLTNFDTSSVTDMGQAFYKCKAIRSINLSSFDVSKVTNMSYMFEGCNNLAELDLSSFHTSPVDNLQGMFQNCYGLKKVDISNFKTPKLNRMDYMFENCYSILSIDLPGFTSTNLTTIGSAFACCYSVKSINLSQLNTSKIVSLYRLFYCCYNLESLDLTNFTKTSLNASNGLENTFTSCTSLKNINLSGFDFNNASLNSAFMSLPSLVSVDLSNIKFNSTSFANMFTNCYNLSSVNFSGVDTSKVTSMDSMFTSCYGLTSLDLSSFTNIPTAEEMFSDCINLVDLNIKNATLPTKEYTNMFTGNNENITIKVKDNTGKTYIDKMLASANGGTVIISN
;
A
#
# COMPACT_ATOMS: atom_id res chain seq x y z
N MET A 1 -41.09 68.08 -82.13
CA MET A 1 -41.63 67.80 -83.48
C MET A 1 -42.13 66.37 -83.48
N LYS A 2 -43.45 66.19 -83.36
CA LYS A 2 -44.40 65.81 -84.43
C LYS A 2 -44.41 64.28 -84.62
N LYS A 3 -45.48 63.53 -84.38
CA LYS A 3 -46.94 63.80 -84.30
C LYS A 3 -47.56 62.77 -83.34
N GLY A 4 -48.64 63.01 -82.60
CA GLY A 4 -49.47 64.21 -82.51
C GLY A 4 -50.68 63.95 -81.60
N ARG A 5 -51.07 65.03 -80.89
CA ARG A 5 -52.39 65.43 -80.36
C ARG A 5 -53.14 64.41 -79.46
N SER A 6 -53.65 64.78 -78.28
CA SER A 6 -54.20 66.06 -77.83
C SER A 6 -54.02 66.25 -76.31
N LYS A 7 -53.86 67.52 -75.90
CA LYS A 7 -54.21 68.01 -74.56
C LYS A 7 -55.74 68.14 -74.47
N ILE A 8 -56.31 67.94 -73.29
CA ILE A 8 -57.25 68.84 -72.61
C ILE A 8 -57.44 68.35 -71.16
N SER A 9 -57.76 69.30 -70.29
CA SER A 9 -57.63 69.32 -68.85
C SER A 9 -58.95 69.02 -68.11
N ILE A 10 -58.81 68.94 -66.77
CA ILE A 10 -59.79 69.28 -65.72
C ILE A 10 -60.73 68.18 -65.18
N LYS A 11 -60.55 67.96 -63.86
CA LYS A 11 -61.49 67.56 -62.79
C LYS A 11 -61.85 66.09 -62.57
N TYR A 12 -61.58 65.68 -61.33
CA TYR A 12 -62.32 64.75 -60.46
C TYR A 12 -63.02 63.57 -61.14
N ALA A 13 -62.37 62.41 -61.07
CA ALA A 13 -63.03 61.11 -61.06
C ALA A 13 -62.27 60.18 -60.10
N LEU A 14 -62.77 60.15 -58.86
CA LEU A 14 -62.56 59.09 -57.90
C LEU A 14 -63.04 57.74 -58.48
N ILE A 15 -62.31 56.66 -58.18
CA ILE A 15 -62.70 55.22 -58.27
C ILE A 15 -62.81 54.72 -59.74
N PRO A 16 -61.93 53.79 -60.23
CA PRO A 16 -61.54 52.53 -59.57
C PRO A 16 -60.05 52.14 -59.81
N ILE A 17 -59.15 52.53 -58.91
CA ILE A 17 -57.87 51.83 -58.65
C ILE A 17 -57.75 51.67 -57.12
N ILE A 18 -58.84 51.17 -56.53
CA ILE A 18 -58.98 50.80 -55.11
C ILE A 18 -59.29 49.31 -55.08
N LEU A 19 -58.36 48.51 -55.61
CA LEU A 19 -58.31 47.06 -55.37
C LEU A 19 -56.90 46.45 -55.46
N PHE A 20 -55.88 47.23 -55.84
CA PHE A 20 -54.47 46.76 -55.87
C PHE A 20 -53.51 47.54 -54.95
N ALA A 21 -53.92 48.70 -54.45
CA ALA A 21 -53.13 49.49 -53.48
C ALA A 21 -53.48 49.20 -52.00
N PHE A 22 -54.50 48.39 -51.74
CA PHE A 22 -54.84 47.93 -50.38
C PHE A 22 -54.14 46.62 -49.97
N VAL A 23 -53.41 45.98 -50.91
CA VAL A 23 -52.64 44.73 -50.66
C VAL A 23 -51.14 44.99 -50.46
N ILE A 24 -50.63 46.19 -50.76
CA ILE A 24 -49.19 46.49 -50.70
C ILE A 24 -48.78 47.29 -49.45
N ILE A 25 -49.73 47.77 -48.63
CA ILE A 25 -49.46 48.42 -47.33
C ILE A 25 -49.73 47.50 -46.11
N LEU A 26 -50.18 46.26 -46.34
CA LEU A 26 -50.18 45.18 -45.33
C LEU A 26 -49.16 44.05 -45.64
N GLY A 27 -48.34 44.22 -46.68
CA GLY A 27 -47.35 43.22 -47.12
C GLY A 27 -45.94 43.38 -46.54
N LYS A 28 -45.69 44.38 -45.68
CA LYS A 28 -44.48 44.47 -44.86
C LYS A 28 -44.90 44.31 -43.40
N SER A 29 -44.71 43.10 -42.85
CA SER A 29 -45.17 42.57 -41.54
C SER A 29 -46.28 41.55 -41.83
N PHE A 30 -46.00 40.29 -42.10
CA PHE A 30 -45.31 39.34 -41.23
C PHE A 30 -44.39 38.44 -42.07
N ALA A 31 -43.08 38.62 -41.97
CA ALA A 31 -42.18 37.52 -42.26
C ALA A 31 -42.43 36.47 -41.17
N ILE A 32 -42.94 35.30 -41.55
CA ILE A 32 -42.98 34.15 -40.65
C ILE A 32 -41.52 33.85 -40.34
N GLN A 33 -41.11 34.11 -39.11
CA GLN A 33 -39.77 33.81 -38.65
C GLN A 33 -39.66 32.28 -38.60
N GLU A 34 -38.72 31.70 -39.34
CA GLU A 34 -38.41 30.27 -39.31
C GLU A 34 -37.14 30.03 -38.51
N GLU A 35 -36.97 28.83 -37.98
CA GLU A 35 -35.76 28.47 -37.23
C GLU A 35 -34.55 28.44 -38.17
N VAL A 36 -33.48 29.11 -37.78
CA VAL A 36 -32.20 29.10 -38.48
C VAL A 36 -31.14 28.64 -37.49
N LYS A 37 -30.76 27.36 -37.52
CA LYS A 37 -29.85 26.78 -36.50
C LYS A 37 -28.40 27.24 -36.66
N SER A 38 -27.99 27.62 -37.86
CA SER A 38 -26.63 28.12 -38.12
C SER A 38 -26.58 29.09 -39.29
N ILE A 39 -25.56 29.95 -39.27
CA ILE A 39 -25.15 30.83 -40.35
C ILE A 39 -23.66 30.64 -40.60
N THR A 40 -23.21 30.94 -41.81
CA THR A 40 -21.78 30.92 -42.15
C THR A 40 -21.36 32.29 -42.65
N ILE A 41 -20.29 32.83 -42.07
CA ILE A 41 -19.59 34.02 -42.55
C ILE A 41 -18.33 33.54 -43.26
N LYS A 42 -18.13 33.94 -44.52
CA LYS A 42 -17.00 33.51 -45.35
C LYS A 42 -16.09 34.71 -45.64
N SER A 43 -14.77 34.52 -45.63
CA SER A 43 -13.84 35.56 -46.06
C SER A 43 -13.99 35.84 -47.55
N THR A 44 -13.98 37.12 -47.91
CA THR A 44 -14.12 37.61 -49.28
C THR A 44 -12.78 37.78 -49.98
N ASP A 45 -11.70 38.04 -49.25
CA ASP A 45 -10.33 38.17 -49.76
C ASP A 45 -9.28 37.68 -48.73
N PRO A 46 -8.57 36.55 -48.96
CA PRO A 46 -8.80 35.59 -50.02
C PRO A 46 -10.19 34.93 -49.91
N SER A 47 -10.80 34.61 -51.04
CA SER A 47 -12.18 34.13 -51.13
C SER A 47 -12.31 32.67 -50.72
N TYR A 48 -13.08 32.41 -49.65
CA TYR A 48 -13.39 31.05 -49.21
C TYR A 48 -14.32 30.33 -50.19
N GLU A 49 -15.20 31.05 -50.87
CA GLU A 49 -16.09 30.48 -51.90
C GLU A 49 -15.29 29.87 -53.05
N ASN A 50 -14.19 30.54 -53.44
CA ASN A 50 -13.28 30.08 -54.49
C ASN A 50 -12.22 29.08 -53.97
N LYS A 51 -12.27 28.71 -52.68
CA LYS A 51 -11.31 27.84 -52.00
C LYS A 51 -9.86 28.34 -52.08
N GLU A 52 -9.67 29.66 -52.04
CA GLU A 52 -8.33 30.25 -52.08
C GLU A 52 -7.53 29.93 -50.80
N LYS A 53 -6.22 29.68 -50.93
CA LYS A 53 -5.36 29.35 -49.78
C LYS A 53 -5.38 30.50 -48.76
N ALA A 54 -5.38 30.16 -47.47
CA ALA A 54 -5.53 31.08 -46.33
C ALA A 54 -6.89 31.80 -46.20
N SER A 55 -7.88 31.49 -47.04
CA SER A 55 -9.27 31.90 -46.80
C SER A 55 -9.85 31.17 -45.60
N TYR A 56 -10.87 31.76 -44.98
CA TYR A 56 -11.52 31.20 -43.80
C TYR A 56 -13.04 31.32 -43.85
N LYS A 57 -13.69 30.50 -43.04
CA LYS A 57 -15.10 30.65 -42.70
C LYS A 57 -15.30 30.59 -41.19
N VAL A 58 -16.37 31.20 -40.72
CA VAL A 58 -16.87 31.08 -39.35
C VAL A 58 -18.32 30.62 -39.41
N ASP A 59 -18.56 29.40 -38.93
CA ASP A 59 -19.90 28.87 -38.76
C ASP A 59 -20.38 29.27 -37.37
N LYS A 60 -21.42 30.11 -37.28
CA LYS A 60 -22.09 30.45 -36.03
C LYS A 60 -23.37 29.63 -35.93
N SER A 61 -23.47 28.77 -34.93
CA SER A 61 -24.67 27.98 -34.64
C SER A 61 -25.24 28.32 -33.28
N ALA A 62 -26.53 28.02 -33.11
CA ALA A 62 -27.16 28.03 -31.80
C ALA A 62 -28.04 26.79 -31.64
N GLU A 63 -28.03 26.21 -30.45
CA GLU A 63 -28.89 25.07 -30.11
C GLU A 63 -29.29 25.11 -28.64
N TRP A 64 -30.44 24.53 -28.33
CA TRP A 64 -30.83 24.28 -26.94
C TRP A 64 -29.95 23.16 -26.36
N ILE A 65 -29.42 23.36 -25.16
CA ILE A 65 -28.60 22.38 -24.44
C ILE A 65 -29.23 21.91 -23.12
N ASP A 66 -30.20 22.67 -22.61
CA ASP A 66 -31.03 22.31 -21.45
C ASP A 66 -32.35 23.12 -21.50
N VAL A 67 -33.26 22.87 -20.55
CA VAL A 67 -34.51 23.61 -20.39
C VAL A 67 -34.21 25.09 -20.18
N GLY A 68 -34.52 25.90 -21.19
CA GLY A 68 -34.30 27.34 -21.15
C GLY A 68 -32.81 27.74 -21.18
N LYS A 69 -31.90 26.87 -21.60
CA LYS A 69 -30.48 27.19 -21.79
C LYS A 69 -30.02 26.81 -23.20
N ALA A 70 -29.44 27.77 -23.92
CA ALA A 70 -28.92 27.56 -25.27
C ALA A 70 -27.41 27.80 -25.33
N ARG A 71 -26.74 27.12 -26.25
CA ARG A 71 -25.33 27.33 -26.56
C ARG A 71 -25.19 27.94 -27.94
N ILE A 72 -24.47 29.05 -28.01
CA ILE A 72 -24.07 29.71 -29.26
C ILE A 72 -22.62 29.30 -29.52
N THR A 73 -22.33 28.69 -30.66
CA THR A 73 -20.99 28.21 -31.01
C THR A 73 -20.50 28.92 -32.25
N PHE A 74 -19.25 29.36 -32.23
CA PHE A 74 -18.55 29.94 -33.37
C PHE A 74 -17.38 29.05 -33.74
N LYS A 75 -17.45 28.44 -34.91
CA LYS A 75 -16.41 27.54 -35.42
C LYS A 75 -15.66 28.20 -36.56
N TYR A 76 -14.41 28.56 -36.32
CA TYR A 76 -13.49 29.07 -37.33
C TYR A 76 -12.80 27.91 -38.06
N SER A 77 -12.70 27.98 -39.38
CA SER A 77 -11.97 27.01 -40.21
C SER A 77 -11.26 27.72 -41.36
N SER A 78 -9.99 27.40 -41.60
CA SER A 78 -9.20 28.00 -42.68
C SER A 78 -8.65 26.96 -43.67
N ILE A 79 -8.33 27.40 -44.89
CA ILE A 79 -7.70 26.56 -45.93
C ILE A 79 -6.17 26.67 -45.82
N LEU A 80 -5.49 25.53 -45.84
CA LEU A 80 -4.03 25.41 -45.70
C LEU A 80 -3.28 26.23 -46.76
N LYS A 81 -2.29 27.01 -46.31
CA LYS A 81 -1.30 27.69 -47.15
C LYS A 81 0.10 27.32 -46.67
N GLU A 82 0.89 26.73 -47.57
CA GLU A 82 2.28 26.36 -47.29
C GLU A 82 3.14 27.62 -47.11
N LYS A 83 4.11 27.56 -46.19
CA LYS A 83 5.06 28.64 -45.90
C LYS A 83 6.03 28.85 -47.08
N TYR A 84 6.64 27.77 -47.58
CA TYR A 84 7.48 27.77 -48.76
C TYR A 84 7.13 26.61 -49.72
N LYS A 85 7.47 26.77 -51.00
CA LYS A 85 7.21 25.76 -52.04
C LYS A 85 8.31 24.69 -52.10
N ASN A 86 9.55 25.07 -51.81
CA ASN A 86 10.71 24.20 -51.87
C ASN A 86 10.89 23.45 -50.54
N LYS A 87 11.29 22.17 -50.60
CA LYS A 87 11.35 21.26 -49.44
C LYS A 87 12.62 20.41 -49.47
N ASP A 88 13.30 20.36 -48.34
CA ASP A 88 14.41 19.44 -48.08
C ASP A 88 14.00 18.53 -46.91
N ILE A 89 13.79 17.24 -47.17
CA ILE A 89 13.20 16.29 -46.21
C ILE A 89 14.17 15.18 -45.85
N ILE A 90 14.29 14.86 -44.57
CA ILE A 90 14.95 13.66 -44.06
C ILE A 90 13.87 12.68 -43.60
N PHE A 91 13.69 11.56 -44.30
CA PHE A 91 12.86 10.46 -43.80
C PHE A 91 13.65 9.63 -42.80
N VAL A 92 13.09 9.45 -41.61
CA VAL A 92 13.65 8.63 -40.54
C VAL A 92 12.67 7.50 -40.28
N LEU A 93 13.02 6.31 -40.75
CA LEU A 93 12.12 5.17 -40.91
C LEU A 93 12.44 4.09 -39.89
N ASP A 94 11.47 3.77 -39.02
CA ASP A 94 11.61 2.73 -38.01
C ASP A 94 11.54 1.34 -38.66
N THR A 95 12.61 0.56 -38.47
CA THR A 95 12.79 -0.82 -38.92
C THR A 95 12.91 -1.79 -37.75
N SER A 96 12.47 -1.39 -36.54
CA SER A 96 12.47 -2.24 -35.36
C SER A 96 11.60 -3.49 -35.51
N GLY A 97 11.77 -4.47 -34.62
CA GLY A 97 10.96 -5.70 -34.61
C GLY A 97 9.45 -5.46 -34.56
N SER A 98 8.96 -4.36 -33.96
CA SER A 98 7.52 -4.04 -33.91
C SER A 98 6.96 -3.62 -35.27
N MET A 99 7.81 -3.05 -36.13
CA MET A 99 7.46 -2.65 -37.49
C MET A 99 7.44 -3.84 -38.46
N ALA A 100 7.94 -5.01 -38.08
CA ALA A 100 8.09 -6.16 -38.98
C ALA A 100 6.80 -6.60 -39.68
N GLY A 101 6.96 -7.25 -40.84
CA GLY A 101 5.84 -7.74 -41.65
C GLY A 101 5.08 -6.63 -42.37
N THR A 102 3.75 -6.71 -42.37
CA THR A 102 2.90 -5.84 -43.22
C THR A 102 2.97 -4.34 -42.91
N LYS A 103 3.39 -3.97 -41.69
CA LYS A 103 3.54 -2.56 -41.27
C LYS A 103 4.71 -1.92 -42.03
N LEU A 104 5.91 -2.50 -41.92
CA LEU A 104 7.11 -2.05 -42.61
C LEU A 104 6.92 -2.03 -44.13
N THR A 105 6.31 -3.07 -44.73
CA THR A 105 6.08 -3.10 -46.18
C THR A 105 5.15 -1.99 -46.66
N THR A 106 4.13 -1.64 -45.85
CA THR A 106 3.20 -0.55 -46.17
C THR A 106 3.87 0.81 -46.02
N MET A 107 4.64 1.01 -44.95
CA MET A 107 5.44 2.23 -44.73
C MET A 107 6.41 2.47 -45.89
N ILE A 108 7.15 1.45 -46.32
CA ILE A 108 8.08 1.53 -47.45
C ILE A 108 7.34 1.94 -48.74
N SER A 109 6.23 1.28 -49.06
CA SER A 109 5.42 1.56 -50.26
C SER A 109 4.93 3.02 -50.27
N ASP A 110 4.37 3.50 -49.17
CA ASP A 110 3.75 4.83 -49.13
C ASP A 110 4.78 5.95 -49.04
N THR A 111 5.89 5.75 -48.31
CA THR A 111 7.03 6.68 -48.33
C THR A 111 7.59 6.84 -49.74
N LYS A 112 7.70 5.76 -50.52
CA LYS A 112 8.14 5.83 -51.93
C LYS A 112 7.21 6.65 -52.81
N LYS A 113 5.89 6.50 -52.65
CA LYS A 113 4.90 7.29 -53.41
C LYS A 113 5.01 8.78 -53.08
N VAL A 114 5.14 9.11 -51.80
CA VAL A 114 5.28 10.51 -51.36
C VAL A 114 6.63 11.09 -51.80
N ALA A 115 7.73 10.34 -51.67
CA ALA A 115 9.04 10.77 -52.16
C ALA A 115 9.03 11.08 -53.67
N LYS A 116 8.32 10.28 -54.47
CA LYS A 116 8.15 10.52 -55.92
C LYS A 116 7.42 11.83 -56.20
N GLU A 117 6.37 12.11 -55.44
CA GLU A 117 5.59 13.34 -55.59
C GLU A 117 6.40 14.56 -55.14
N ILE A 118 7.15 14.46 -54.05
CA ILE A 118 7.97 15.56 -53.54
C ILE A 118 9.12 15.87 -54.50
N LEU A 119 9.79 14.86 -55.04
CA LEU A 119 10.88 15.02 -56.00
C LEU A 119 10.42 15.31 -57.43
N SER A 120 9.11 15.39 -57.69
CA SER A 120 8.63 15.91 -58.99
C SER A 120 8.95 17.40 -59.15
N ASN A 121 9.21 18.11 -58.04
CA ASN A 121 9.87 19.40 -58.06
C ASN A 121 11.39 19.17 -57.96
N SER A 122 12.13 19.50 -59.02
CA SER A 122 13.58 19.30 -59.12
C SER A 122 14.40 20.08 -58.07
N ASP A 123 13.79 21.10 -57.47
CA ASP A 123 14.38 21.89 -56.39
C ASP A 123 14.25 21.20 -55.03
N ASN A 124 13.46 20.14 -54.88
CA ASN A 124 13.33 19.43 -53.61
C ASN A 124 14.42 18.36 -53.46
N ARG A 125 14.83 18.08 -52.21
CA ARG A 125 15.82 17.03 -51.90
C ARG A 125 15.32 16.13 -50.78
N ILE A 126 15.68 14.85 -50.85
CA ILE A 126 15.33 13.85 -49.84
C ILE A 126 16.59 13.10 -49.39
N ALA A 127 16.76 13.00 -48.07
CA ALA A 127 17.69 12.08 -47.42
C ALA A 127 16.89 10.99 -46.67
N VAL A 128 17.51 9.83 -46.44
CA VAL A 128 16.84 8.71 -45.76
C VAL A 128 17.75 8.06 -44.73
N ILE A 129 17.20 7.87 -43.53
CA ILE A 129 17.76 7.12 -42.42
C ILE A 129 16.77 6.01 -42.08
N SER A 130 17.26 4.78 -41.87
CA SER A 130 16.51 3.72 -41.19
C SER A 130 17.09 3.49 -39.79
N PHE A 131 16.29 2.97 -38.86
CA PHE A 131 16.77 2.69 -37.51
C PHE A 131 16.00 1.57 -36.80
N ASP A 132 16.70 0.85 -35.95
CA ASP A 132 16.20 -0.09 -34.95
C ASP A 132 16.85 0.24 -33.59
N ASP A 133 17.65 -0.66 -33.01
CA ASP A 133 18.56 -0.37 -31.90
C ASP A 133 19.81 0.41 -32.35
N GLU A 134 20.13 0.39 -33.65
CA GLU A 134 21.14 1.21 -34.31
C GLU A 134 20.52 2.12 -35.40
N SER A 135 21.30 3.08 -35.93
CA SER A 135 20.86 3.94 -37.05
C SER A 135 21.74 3.74 -38.29
N TYR A 136 21.09 3.75 -39.45
CA TYR A 136 21.74 3.52 -40.73
C TYR A 136 21.36 4.64 -41.70
N ARG A 137 22.36 5.39 -42.18
CA ARG A 137 22.17 6.37 -43.26
C ARG A 137 22.10 5.64 -44.60
N LEU A 138 20.93 5.66 -45.23
CA LEU A 138 20.69 4.98 -46.51
C LEU A 138 21.04 5.86 -47.70
N ASN A 139 20.76 7.18 -47.62
CA ASN A 139 21.29 8.19 -48.54
C ASN A 139 21.28 9.60 -47.95
N ASP A 140 22.23 10.44 -48.38
CA ASP A 140 22.21 11.88 -48.16
C ASP A 140 21.19 12.59 -49.06
N PHE A 141 21.00 13.92 -48.87
CA PHE A 141 20.09 14.72 -49.66
C PHE A 141 20.32 14.60 -51.17
N SER A 142 19.34 14.01 -51.86
CA SER A 142 19.33 13.81 -53.30
C SER A 142 18.02 14.30 -53.91
N ASN A 143 18.06 14.80 -55.14
CA ASN A 143 16.87 15.06 -55.95
C ASN A 143 16.60 13.93 -56.97
N ASP A 144 17.40 12.87 -56.97
CA ASP A 144 17.19 11.68 -57.80
C ASP A 144 16.27 10.67 -57.09
N TYR A 145 15.05 10.54 -57.59
CA TYR A 145 14.07 9.58 -57.06
C TYR A 145 14.55 8.14 -57.16
N ASN A 146 15.27 7.75 -58.22
CA ASN A 146 15.71 6.36 -58.39
C ASN A 146 16.74 5.97 -57.33
N LEU A 147 17.56 6.92 -56.87
CA LEU A 147 18.50 6.73 -55.76
C LEU A 147 17.73 6.49 -54.46
N VAL A 148 16.74 7.35 -54.17
CA VAL A 148 15.91 7.27 -52.95
C VAL A 148 15.03 6.02 -52.94
N GLU A 149 14.50 5.61 -54.11
CA GLU A 149 13.71 4.39 -54.22
C GLU A 149 14.55 3.14 -53.93
N LYS A 150 15.76 3.07 -54.49
CA LYS A 150 16.71 1.97 -54.27
C LYS A 150 17.27 1.93 -52.86
N SER A 151 17.50 3.08 -52.23
CA SER A 151 18.03 3.13 -50.86
C SER A 151 17.03 2.57 -49.85
N ILE A 152 15.73 2.65 -50.15
CA ILE A 152 14.64 2.14 -49.32
C ILE A 152 14.30 0.66 -49.65
N ASP A 153 14.82 0.09 -50.74
CA ASP A 153 14.57 -1.30 -51.12
C ASP A 153 15.22 -2.30 -50.15
N ASN A 154 14.50 -3.37 -49.82
CA ASN A 154 14.96 -4.52 -49.03
C ASN A 154 15.24 -4.28 -47.53
N MET A 155 14.65 -3.25 -46.91
CA MET A 155 14.63 -3.16 -45.45
C MET A 155 13.86 -4.34 -44.82
N TYR A 156 14.39 -4.89 -43.75
CA TYR A 156 13.74 -5.93 -42.93
C TYR A 156 13.61 -5.45 -41.49
N GLY A 157 12.61 -5.97 -40.77
CA GLY A 157 12.37 -5.63 -39.37
C GLY A 157 13.24 -6.46 -38.43
N GLY A 158 13.95 -5.84 -37.50
CA GLY A 158 14.80 -6.50 -36.50
C GLY A 158 15.15 -5.53 -35.36
N GLY A 159 15.72 -6.02 -34.25
CA GLY A 159 16.17 -5.14 -33.16
C GLY A 159 15.07 -4.45 -32.34
N GLY A 160 15.50 -3.59 -31.41
CA GLY A 160 14.62 -2.74 -30.58
C GLY A 160 14.30 -1.39 -31.26
N THR A 161 13.59 -0.50 -30.59
CA THR A 161 13.37 0.89 -31.06
C THR A 161 14.29 1.84 -30.28
N SER A 162 15.10 2.66 -30.93
CA SER A 162 15.89 3.72 -30.27
C SER A 162 15.88 5.01 -31.07
N TYR A 163 15.42 6.12 -30.47
CA TYR A 163 15.35 7.41 -31.17
C TYR A 163 16.64 8.23 -31.10
N TYR A 164 17.57 7.87 -30.20
CA TYR A 164 18.79 8.64 -30.00
C TYR A 164 19.76 8.53 -31.19
N ALA A 165 20.00 7.30 -31.66
CA ALA A 165 20.88 7.03 -32.78
C ALA A 165 20.45 7.73 -34.09
N PRO A 166 19.17 7.70 -34.51
CA PRO A 166 18.75 8.44 -35.70
C PRO A 166 18.76 9.96 -35.52
N LEU A 167 18.51 10.52 -34.32
CA LEU A 167 18.63 11.97 -34.08
C LEU A 167 20.08 12.45 -34.25
N LYS A 168 21.07 11.68 -33.78
CA LYS A 168 22.48 11.96 -34.05
C LYS A 168 22.82 11.91 -35.53
N GLU A 169 22.27 10.94 -36.24
CA GLU A 169 22.49 10.79 -37.67
C GLU A 169 21.90 11.98 -38.46
N VAL A 170 20.76 12.53 -38.01
CA VAL A 170 20.20 13.79 -38.54
C VAL A 170 21.20 14.95 -38.37
N ASP A 171 21.85 15.11 -37.21
CA ASP A 171 22.88 16.15 -37.04
C ASP A 171 24.04 15.95 -38.03
N GLN A 172 24.47 14.71 -38.23
CA GLN A 172 25.57 14.43 -39.15
C GLN A 172 25.23 14.75 -40.62
N ILE A 173 23.99 14.49 -41.07
CA ILE A 173 23.52 14.91 -42.40
C ILE A 173 23.48 16.45 -42.48
N LEU A 174 22.95 17.10 -41.45
CA LEU A 174 22.77 18.56 -41.42
C LEU A 174 24.08 19.34 -41.26
N ASN A 175 25.11 18.77 -40.63
CA ASN A 175 26.42 19.42 -40.46
C ASN A 175 27.09 19.78 -41.81
N TYR A 176 26.83 19.01 -42.86
CA TYR A 176 27.36 19.26 -44.22
C TYR A 176 26.31 19.86 -45.17
N TYR A 177 25.08 20.07 -44.68
CA TYR A 177 23.97 20.58 -45.46
C TYR A 177 24.05 22.11 -45.66
N LYS A 178 23.98 22.55 -46.91
CA LYS A 178 23.82 23.97 -47.25
C LYS A 178 22.33 24.30 -47.40
N ARG A 179 21.80 25.03 -46.41
CA ARG A 179 20.41 25.50 -46.37
C ARG A 179 20.13 26.57 -47.43
N ARG A 180 18.92 26.53 -48.00
CA ARG A 180 18.34 27.62 -48.80
C ARG A 180 17.28 28.39 -47.99
N ASN A 181 17.23 29.71 -48.16
CA ASN A 181 16.37 30.59 -47.36
C ASN A 181 14.87 30.48 -47.68
N ASP A 182 14.54 29.98 -48.87
CA ASP A 182 13.19 29.81 -49.43
C ASP A 182 12.71 28.34 -49.37
N THR A 183 13.33 27.53 -48.52
CA THR A 183 13.10 26.09 -48.43
C THR A 183 12.77 25.67 -47.00
N ASP A 184 11.71 24.88 -46.84
CA ASP A 184 11.40 24.20 -45.59
C ASP A 184 12.35 23.00 -45.42
N THR A 185 12.98 22.90 -44.25
CA THR A 185 13.82 21.74 -43.88
C THR A 185 13.08 20.91 -42.84
N ILE A 186 12.70 19.69 -43.19
CA ILE A 186 11.78 18.84 -42.42
C ILE A 186 12.45 17.50 -42.12
N VAL A 187 12.43 17.06 -40.87
CA VAL A 187 12.75 15.69 -40.47
C VAL A 187 11.44 14.98 -40.18
N MET A 188 11.24 13.79 -40.72
CA MET A 188 10.02 13.02 -40.54
C MET A 188 10.33 11.67 -39.91
N PHE A 189 9.99 11.51 -38.63
CA PHE A 189 10.05 10.24 -37.91
C PHE A 189 8.79 9.43 -38.17
N LEU A 190 8.92 8.20 -38.68
CA LEU A 190 7.81 7.27 -38.87
C LEU A 190 8.07 6.04 -38.00
N SER A 191 7.27 5.86 -36.94
CA SER A 191 7.46 4.79 -35.94
C SER A 191 6.14 4.32 -35.32
N ASP A 192 6.07 3.06 -34.91
CA ASP A 192 4.95 2.45 -34.17
C ASP A 192 5.28 2.10 -32.72
N GLY A 193 6.53 2.33 -32.28
CA GLY A 193 7.10 1.74 -31.08
C GLY A 193 7.34 2.72 -29.93
N TYR A 194 7.59 2.17 -28.76
CA TYR A 194 8.23 2.88 -27.64
C TYR A 194 9.73 2.59 -27.67
N PRO A 195 10.62 3.56 -27.35
CA PRO A 195 12.04 3.29 -27.31
C PRO A 195 12.37 2.23 -26.24
N CYS A 196 13.31 1.34 -26.52
CA CYS A 196 13.74 0.24 -25.65
C CYS A 196 14.73 0.66 -24.55
N VAL A 197 15.08 1.95 -24.46
CA VAL A 197 16.06 2.51 -23.50
C VAL A 197 15.49 3.77 -22.83
N ASP A 198 15.88 4.03 -21.58
CA ASP A 198 15.38 5.16 -20.77
C ASP A 198 15.76 6.56 -21.33
N MET A 199 14.83 7.49 -21.16
CA MET A 199 14.53 8.73 -21.93
C MET A 199 15.44 10.01 -21.87
N PRO A 200 16.47 10.17 -21.02
CA PRO A 200 17.14 11.48 -20.92
C PRO A 200 17.89 11.92 -22.19
N ASN A 201 18.40 10.99 -22.98
CA ASN A 201 19.35 11.29 -24.06
C ASN A 201 18.64 11.75 -25.34
N GLU A 202 17.46 11.23 -25.65
CA GLU A 202 16.66 11.53 -26.84
C GLU A 202 16.07 12.94 -26.81
N VAL A 203 15.49 13.32 -25.66
CA VAL A 203 14.92 14.67 -25.47
C VAL A 203 16.02 15.73 -25.42
N GLY A 204 17.19 15.38 -24.87
CA GLY A 204 18.38 16.23 -24.90
C GLY A 204 18.88 16.47 -26.33
N GLU A 205 19.01 15.41 -27.14
CA GLU A 205 19.46 15.50 -28.53
C GLU A 205 18.47 16.27 -29.42
N TYR A 206 17.16 16.05 -29.22
CA TYR A 206 16.12 16.85 -29.88
C TYR A 206 16.27 18.36 -29.59
N LYS A 207 16.41 18.73 -28.31
CA LYS A 207 16.63 20.14 -27.91
C LYS A 207 17.90 20.70 -28.54
N TYR A 208 18.99 19.93 -28.54
CA TYR A 208 20.26 20.30 -29.18
C TYR A 208 20.08 20.60 -30.67
N LEU A 209 19.39 19.74 -31.43
CA LEU A 209 19.10 19.95 -32.84
C LEU A 209 18.25 21.21 -33.08
N LYS A 210 17.26 21.47 -32.23
CA LYS A 210 16.40 22.66 -32.34
C LYS A 210 17.15 23.96 -32.05
N GLU A 211 18.09 23.93 -31.11
CA GLU A 211 18.96 25.08 -30.80
C GLU A 211 19.98 25.34 -31.91
N LYS A 212 20.62 24.28 -32.43
CA LYS A 212 21.63 24.37 -33.49
C LYS A 212 21.04 24.69 -34.86
N TYR A 213 19.84 24.19 -35.16
CA TYR A 213 19.12 24.42 -36.41
C TYR A 213 17.69 24.96 -36.15
N PRO A 214 17.53 26.25 -35.78
CA PRO A 214 16.22 26.82 -35.42
C PRO A 214 15.17 26.81 -36.54
N TYR A 215 15.60 26.62 -37.78
CA TYR A 215 14.74 26.52 -38.96
C TYR A 215 14.18 25.10 -39.20
N LEU A 216 14.72 24.10 -38.51
CA LEU A 216 14.38 22.69 -38.68
C LEU A 216 12.98 22.42 -38.11
N THR A 217 12.14 21.73 -38.86
CA THR A 217 10.86 21.20 -38.35
C THR A 217 10.97 19.68 -38.21
N ILE A 218 10.67 19.14 -37.03
CA ILE A 218 10.72 17.70 -36.76
C ILE A 218 9.29 17.20 -36.57
N ASN A 219 8.81 16.39 -37.51
CA ASN A 219 7.47 15.84 -37.50
C ASN A 219 7.52 14.35 -37.18
N ALA A 220 6.62 13.90 -36.32
CA ALA A 220 6.44 12.50 -35.99
C ALA A 220 5.15 11.95 -36.58
N VAL A 221 5.22 10.79 -37.22
CA VAL A 221 4.06 10.02 -37.68
C VAL A 221 4.04 8.73 -36.86
N GLN A 222 3.09 8.67 -35.93
CA GLN A 222 2.82 7.48 -35.14
C GLN A 222 1.93 6.54 -35.93
N TYR A 223 2.43 5.36 -36.25
CA TYR A 223 1.78 4.43 -37.17
C TYR A 223 1.21 3.21 -36.44
N GLU A 224 -0.06 2.85 -36.68
CA GLU A 224 -0.65 1.57 -36.22
C GLU A 224 -0.63 1.29 -34.70
N VAL A 225 -0.78 2.35 -33.90
CA VAL A 225 -0.97 2.28 -32.44
C VAL A 225 -2.36 2.80 -32.10
N SER A 226 -3.02 2.21 -31.09
CA SER A 226 -4.45 2.26 -30.69
C SER A 226 -5.11 3.63 -30.43
N GLY A 227 -4.79 4.67 -31.20
CA GLY A 227 -5.33 6.03 -31.11
C GLY A 227 -4.76 6.87 -29.96
N ARG A 228 -3.92 6.30 -29.09
CA ARG A 228 -3.26 7.02 -27.99
C ARG A 228 -1.97 7.67 -28.47
N VAL A 229 -1.76 8.96 -28.17
CA VAL A 229 -0.51 9.66 -28.46
C VAL A 229 0.63 9.08 -27.62
N ILE A 230 1.68 8.57 -28.26
CA ILE A 230 2.93 8.12 -27.61
C ILE A 230 3.70 9.37 -27.17
N LYS A 231 3.81 9.54 -25.85
CA LYS A 231 4.39 10.73 -25.22
C LYS A 231 5.88 10.88 -25.56
N GLU A 232 6.55 9.78 -25.83
CA GLU A 232 7.97 9.67 -26.13
C GLU A 232 8.28 10.24 -27.51
N LEU A 233 7.46 9.87 -28.50
CA LEU A 233 7.52 10.42 -29.85
C LEU A 233 7.06 11.90 -29.89
N GLN A 234 6.12 12.27 -29.01
CA GLN A 234 5.70 13.67 -28.84
C GLN A 234 6.83 14.57 -28.35
N GLN A 235 7.64 14.08 -27.42
CA GLN A 235 8.69 14.87 -26.77
C GLN A 235 9.89 15.17 -27.68
N ILE A 236 10.01 14.48 -28.81
CA ILE A 236 11.08 14.67 -29.81
C ILE A 236 10.57 15.22 -31.15
N SER A 237 9.34 15.75 -31.19
CA SER A 237 8.76 16.33 -32.41
C SER A 237 8.06 17.67 -32.13
N ASP A 238 8.04 18.53 -33.14
CA ASP A 238 7.26 19.78 -33.15
C ASP A 238 5.77 19.48 -33.38
N PHE A 239 5.47 18.49 -34.25
CA PHE A 239 4.12 18.05 -34.56
C PHE A 239 4.07 16.52 -34.63
N GLN A 240 3.07 15.94 -33.97
CA GLN A 240 2.80 14.50 -34.03
C GLN A 240 1.48 14.24 -34.76
N TYR A 241 1.53 13.34 -35.73
CA TYR A 241 0.42 12.88 -36.53
C TYR A 241 0.16 11.41 -36.23
N ILE A 242 -1.10 11.01 -36.21
CA ILE A 242 -1.49 9.60 -36.02
C ILE A 242 -1.97 9.06 -37.35
N ALA A 243 -1.37 7.95 -37.77
CA ALA A 243 -1.69 7.24 -38.99
C ALA A 243 -2.04 5.78 -38.72
N ASN A 244 -2.85 5.21 -39.59
CA ASN A 244 -3.09 3.79 -39.71
C ASN A 244 -2.89 3.36 -41.17
N ARG A 245 -3.03 2.08 -41.48
CA ARG A 245 -2.84 1.56 -42.85
C ARG A 245 -3.69 2.24 -43.92
N SER A 246 -4.87 2.78 -43.60
CA SER A 246 -5.78 3.34 -44.60
C SER A 246 -5.52 4.81 -44.93
N ASN A 247 -4.82 5.55 -44.07
CA ASN A 247 -4.57 6.98 -44.24
C ASN A 247 -3.09 7.40 -44.17
N LEU A 248 -2.16 6.44 -44.03
CA LEU A 248 -0.72 6.72 -43.87
C LEU A 248 -0.18 7.64 -44.96
N ILE A 249 -0.48 7.37 -46.23
CA ILE A 249 -0.01 8.20 -47.35
C ILE A 249 -0.45 9.68 -47.22
N ASP A 250 -1.69 9.94 -46.83
CA ASP A 250 -2.22 11.30 -46.70
C ASP A 250 -1.62 12.02 -45.49
N VAL A 251 -1.35 11.26 -44.41
CA VAL A 251 -0.68 11.77 -43.22
C VAL A 251 0.78 12.12 -43.52
N ILE A 252 1.53 11.27 -44.24
CA ILE A 252 2.91 11.57 -44.66
C ILE A 252 2.93 12.82 -45.54
N LYS A 253 1.99 12.96 -46.49
CA LYS A 253 1.86 14.18 -47.30
C LYS A 253 1.62 15.41 -46.44
N LYS A 254 0.72 15.35 -45.46
CA LYS A 254 0.45 16.47 -44.55
C LYS A 254 1.68 16.81 -43.68
N ALA A 255 2.34 15.80 -43.12
CA ALA A 255 3.56 15.95 -42.33
C ALA A 255 4.75 16.47 -43.16
N SER A 256 4.68 16.41 -44.50
CA SER A 256 5.68 17.00 -45.40
C SER A 256 5.47 18.51 -45.68
N THR A 257 4.57 19.18 -44.97
CA THR A 257 4.21 20.59 -45.20
C THR A 257 4.34 21.43 -43.93
N VAL A 258 4.78 22.69 -44.06
CA VAL A 258 4.80 23.67 -42.97
C VAL A 258 3.74 24.75 -43.24
N PRO A 259 2.70 24.91 -42.39
CA PRO A 259 1.64 25.90 -42.58
C PRO A 259 2.09 27.34 -42.24
N GLU A 260 1.54 28.33 -42.95
CA GLU A 260 1.69 29.75 -42.64
C GLU A 260 0.80 30.18 -41.46
N ALA A 261 1.30 31.04 -40.56
CA ALA A 261 0.59 31.47 -39.34
C ALA A 261 -0.09 32.83 -39.50
N TYR A 262 -1.26 33.04 -38.87
CA TYR A 262 -1.95 34.34 -38.81
C TYR A 262 -1.33 35.25 -37.75
N ASP A 263 -1.19 36.54 -38.07
CA ASP A 263 -0.66 37.56 -37.16
C ASP A 263 -1.72 37.96 -36.11
N LYS A 264 -3.01 37.95 -36.47
CA LYS A 264 -4.11 38.26 -35.55
C LYS A 264 -5.43 37.71 -36.06
N VAL A 265 -6.29 37.22 -35.16
CA VAL A 265 -7.71 36.93 -35.45
C VAL A 265 -8.57 37.42 -34.29
N GLU A 266 -9.63 38.17 -34.58
CA GLU A 266 -10.62 38.64 -33.61
C GLU A 266 -12.05 38.37 -34.12
N ILE A 267 -12.92 37.83 -33.25
CA ILE A 267 -14.34 37.59 -33.55
C ILE A 267 -15.18 38.37 -32.53
N THR A 268 -16.10 39.19 -33.02
CA THR A 268 -16.97 40.05 -32.21
C THR A 268 -18.44 39.70 -32.42
N ASP A 269 -19.20 39.56 -31.33
CA ASP A 269 -20.65 39.31 -31.34
C ASP A 269 -21.42 40.33 -30.47
N TYR A 270 -22.63 40.70 -30.88
CA TYR A 270 -23.49 41.70 -30.22
C TYR A 270 -24.83 41.08 -29.78
N LEU A 271 -24.83 40.42 -28.63
CA LEU A 271 -26.00 39.67 -28.09
C LEU A 271 -27.14 40.62 -27.71
N GLU A 272 -28.38 40.23 -28.08
CA GLU A 272 -29.59 40.96 -27.66
C GLU A 272 -30.02 40.57 -26.25
N ASP A 273 -30.32 41.56 -25.40
CA ASP A 273 -30.85 41.31 -24.06
C ASP A 273 -32.36 41.01 -24.02
N LYS A 274 -33.03 40.90 -25.18
CA LYS A 274 -34.50 40.78 -25.24
C LYS A 274 -34.98 39.45 -24.67
N TYR A 275 -34.44 38.34 -25.15
CA TYR A 275 -34.88 36.97 -24.82
C TYR A 275 -33.98 36.27 -23.81
N PHE A 276 -32.69 36.60 -23.81
CA PHE A 276 -31.68 35.96 -22.97
C PHE A 276 -31.23 36.88 -21.83
N GLU A 277 -30.77 36.27 -20.75
CA GLU A 277 -30.12 36.95 -19.63
C GLU A 277 -28.75 37.49 -20.06
N LYS A 278 -28.27 38.53 -19.36
CA LYS A 278 -26.90 39.03 -19.54
C LYS A 278 -25.90 37.93 -19.16
N ILE A 279 -24.85 37.80 -19.95
CA ILE A 279 -23.78 36.82 -19.76
C ILE A 279 -22.60 37.41 -18.98
N ASP A 280 -21.85 36.52 -18.33
CA ASP A 280 -20.54 36.80 -17.73
C ASP A 280 -19.43 35.96 -18.40
N THR A 281 -18.18 36.17 -17.98
CA THR A 281 -17.03 35.45 -18.56
C THR A 281 -17.01 33.95 -18.26
N LYS A 282 -17.69 33.47 -17.22
CA LYS A 282 -17.76 32.03 -16.88
C LYS A 282 -18.69 31.26 -17.82
N SER A 283 -19.63 31.95 -18.47
CA SER A 283 -20.51 31.38 -19.48
C SER A 283 -19.85 31.21 -20.86
N VAL A 284 -18.58 31.61 -21.02
CA VAL A 284 -17.84 31.54 -22.29
C VAL A 284 -16.71 30.52 -22.20
N THR A 285 -16.61 29.63 -23.19
CA THR A 285 -15.52 28.66 -23.33
C THR A 285 -14.69 29.01 -24.57
N ILE A 286 -13.39 29.27 -24.39
CA ILE A 286 -12.44 29.58 -25.47
C ILE A 286 -11.22 28.64 -25.42
N PRO A 287 -10.66 28.23 -26.57
CA PRO A 287 -9.52 27.31 -26.62
C PRO A 287 -8.16 28.02 -26.45
N TYR A 288 -8.07 29.29 -26.84
CA TYR A 288 -6.88 30.13 -26.71
C TYR A 288 -7.28 31.60 -26.63
N GLY A 289 -6.38 32.42 -26.07
CA GLY A 289 -6.56 33.88 -26.00
C GLY A 289 -7.43 34.33 -24.84
N ASN A 290 -8.14 35.45 -25.02
CA ASN A 290 -9.01 36.03 -24.00
C ASN A 290 -10.33 36.56 -24.60
N ILE A 291 -11.33 36.76 -23.76
CA ILE A 291 -12.64 37.32 -24.11
C ILE A 291 -12.83 38.67 -23.39
N GLN A 292 -13.28 39.67 -24.13
CA GLN A 292 -13.70 40.97 -23.58
C GLN A 292 -15.23 41.10 -23.68
N ILE A 293 -15.89 41.53 -22.60
CA ILE A 293 -17.34 41.72 -22.54
C ILE A 293 -17.63 43.15 -22.07
N SER A 294 -18.51 43.86 -22.79
CA SER A 294 -18.97 45.21 -22.42
C SER A 294 -20.47 45.38 -22.69
N ASP A 295 -21.18 46.07 -21.79
CA ASP A 295 -22.58 46.45 -21.99
C ASP A 295 -22.69 47.54 -23.06
N GLU A 296 -23.59 47.36 -24.05
CA GLU A 296 -23.77 48.32 -25.16
C GLU A 296 -25.26 48.41 -25.54
N GLY A 297 -25.94 49.48 -25.08
CA GLY A 297 -27.38 49.68 -25.31
C GLY A 297 -28.25 48.61 -24.62
N ASN A 298 -29.19 48.02 -25.37
CA ASN A 298 -30.06 46.92 -24.91
C ASN A 298 -29.43 45.55 -25.25
N GLY A 299 -28.17 45.33 -24.84
CA GLY A 299 -27.40 44.15 -25.21
C GLY A 299 -25.96 44.15 -24.68
N GLN A 300 -25.19 43.13 -25.07
CA GLN A 300 -23.78 42.98 -24.71
C GLN A 300 -22.91 42.75 -25.95
N LYS A 301 -21.75 43.40 -25.98
CA LYS A 301 -20.70 43.17 -26.98
C LYS A 301 -19.64 42.25 -26.41
N LEU A 302 -19.33 41.19 -27.14
CA LEU A 302 -18.28 40.22 -26.83
C LEU A 302 -17.21 40.28 -27.90
N THR A 303 -15.94 40.21 -27.52
CA THR A 303 -14.82 40.16 -28.46
C THR A 303 -13.83 39.08 -28.03
N TRP A 304 -13.70 38.03 -28.85
CA TRP A 304 -12.68 36.99 -28.69
C TRP A 304 -11.40 37.38 -29.41
N GLN A 305 -10.30 37.48 -28.67
CA GLN A 305 -8.99 37.88 -29.18
C GLN A 305 -8.04 36.68 -29.19
N ILE A 306 -7.64 36.23 -30.38
CA ILE A 306 -6.68 35.13 -30.56
C ILE A 306 -5.25 35.70 -30.69
N PRO A 307 -4.27 35.20 -29.90
CA PRO A 307 -2.90 35.71 -29.95
C PRO A 307 -2.21 35.46 -31.30
N ALA A 308 -1.24 36.32 -31.63
CA ALA A 308 -0.43 36.19 -32.85
C ALA A 308 0.28 34.83 -32.94
N ASN A 309 0.44 34.32 -34.16
CA ASN A 309 1.12 33.05 -34.46
C ASN A 309 0.50 31.79 -33.83
N THR A 310 -0.65 31.91 -33.16
CA THR A 310 -1.33 30.77 -32.52
C THR A 310 -2.11 29.97 -33.54
N LEU A 311 -2.91 30.65 -34.37
CA LEU A 311 -3.71 30.01 -35.41
C LEU A 311 -2.93 29.97 -36.73
N LYS A 312 -2.87 28.80 -37.36
CA LYS A 312 -2.21 28.60 -38.66
C LYS A 312 -3.24 28.29 -39.73
N THR A 313 -2.88 28.56 -40.97
CA THR A 313 -3.71 28.23 -42.13
C THR A 313 -3.92 26.73 -42.20
N GLY A 314 -5.17 26.29 -42.43
CA GLY A 314 -5.56 24.88 -42.34
C GLY A 314 -6.10 24.47 -40.96
N ASP A 315 -5.99 25.31 -39.93
CA ASP A 315 -6.51 25.01 -38.60
C ASP A 315 -8.03 25.18 -38.53
N THR A 316 -8.63 24.48 -37.57
CA THR A 316 -10.02 24.60 -37.16
C THR A 316 -10.08 24.79 -35.66
N THR A 317 -10.89 25.74 -35.19
CA THR A 317 -11.04 26.07 -33.77
C THR A 317 -12.45 26.56 -33.48
N GLU A 318 -12.93 26.42 -32.24
CA GLU A 318 -14.27 26.83 -31.86
C GLU A 318 -14.32 27.47 -30.47
N PHE A 319 -15.21 28.45 -30.29
CA PHE A 319 -15.58 28.97 -28.98
C PHE A 319 -17.10 28.95 -28.82
N SER A 320 -17.56 28.83 -27.57
CA SER A 320 -18.99 28.75 -27.28
C SER A 320 -19.41 29.66 -26.13
N ILE A 321 -20.64 30.15 -26.19
CA ILE A 321 -21.30 30.99 -25.20
C ILE A 321 -22.59 30.29 -24.75
N ASP A 322 -22.72 30.02 -23.46
CA ASP A 322 -23.96 29.54 -22.87
C ASP A 322 -24.86 30.73 -22.47
N VAL A 323 -26.08 30.77 -22.99
CA VAL A 323 -27.08 31.81 -22.70
C VAL A 323 -28.32 31.19 -22.04
N ASN A 324 -28.85 31.86 -21.02
CA ASN A 324 -30.08 31.46 -20.35
C ASN A 324 -31.27 32.27 -20.88
N LEU A 325 -32.37 31.60 -21.19
CA LEU A 325 -33.64 32.23 -21.56
C LEU A 325 -34.25 32.89 -20.31
N LYS A 326 -34.83 34.08 -20.45
CA LYS A 326 -35.51 34.75 -19.33
C LYS A 326 -36.72 33.95 -18.85
N GLU A 327 -36.99 34.01 -17.55
CA GLU A 327 -38.10 33.29 -16.88
C GLU A 327 -39.47 33.49 -17.55
N GLU A 328 -39.76 34.68 -18.08
CA GLU A 328 -41.04 34.97 -18.76
C GLU A 328 -41.29 34.11 -20.02
N TYR A 329 -40.27 33.43 -20.55
CA TYR A 329 -40.37 32.53 -21.69
C TYR A 329 -40.20 31.03 -21.32
N LYS A 330 -40.12 30.68 -20.02
CA LYS A 330 -40.05 29.29 -19.52
C LYS A 330 -41.46 28.80 -19.13
N GLY A 331 -42.00 27.78 -19.80
CA GLY A 331 -43.31 27.18 -19.44
C GLY A 331 -44.20 26.76 -20.62
N ASN A 332 -45.45 26.34 -20.35
CA ASN A 332 -46.43 25.95 -21.38
C ASN A 332 -46.82 27.19 -22.21
N LEU A 333 -46.49 27.18 -23.50
CA LEU A 333 -46.61 28.35 -24.37
C LEU A 333 -47.98 28.34 -25.08
N SER A 334 -48.58 29.51 -25.24
CA SER A 334 -49.83 29.65 -26.00
C SER A 334 -49.62 29.68 -27.52
N LYS A 335 -48.37 29.83 -28.00
CA LYS A 335 -47.98 29.88 -29.42
C LYS A 335 -46.46 29.74 -29.60
N THR A 336 -45.99 29.44 -30.83
CA THR A 336 -44.57 29.42 -31.20
C THR A 336 -43.93 30.82 -31.12
N ILE A 337 -42.80 30.94 -30.42
CA ILE A 337 -41.99 32.16 -30.30
C ILE A 337 -40.57 31.86 -30.83
N TYR A 338 -39.95 32.83 -31.51
CA TYR A 338 -38.58 32.73 -32.04
C TYR A 338 -37.66 33.75 -31.38
N ALA A 339 -36.45 33.32 -31.01
CA ALA A 339 -35.43 34.13 -30.35
C ALA A 339 -34.21 34.32 -31.27
N ASN A 340 -33.89 35.57 -31.60
CA ASN A 340 -32.61 35.89 -32.25
C ASN A 340 -31.49 35.86 -31.21
N THR A 341 -30.34 35.31 -31.57
CA THR A 341 -29.20 35.25 -30.63
C THR A 341 -28.45 36.57 -30.53
N ASN A 342 -28.45 37.41 -31.58
CA ASN A 342 -27.73 38.67 -31.63
C ASN A 342 -28.25 39.60 -32.76
N LYS A 343 -27.71 40.83 -32.84
CA LYS A 343 -28.02 41.81 -33.90
C LYS A 343 -27.02 41.81 -35.06
N LYS A 344 -25.75 41.56 -34.77
CA LYS A 344 -24.63 41.72 -35.70
C LYS A 344 -23.40 40.95 -35.22
N GLU A 345 -22.56 40.51 -36.14
CA GLU A 345 -21.21 39.98 -35.91
C GLU A 345 -20.17 40.72 -36.74
N SER A 346 -18.93 40.74 -36.27
CA SER A 346 -17.77 41.12 -37.08
C SER A 346 -16.55 40.23 -36.84
N ILE A 347 -15.76 39.98 -37.88
CA ILE A 347 -14.53 39.18 -37.83
C ILE A 347 -13.39 39.98 -38.45
N MET A 348 -12.27 40.07 -37.73
CA MET A 348 -11.03 40.67 -38.21
C MET A 348 -9.93 39.62 -38.26
N SER A 349 -9.17 39.56 -39.35
CA SER A 349 -7.96 38.74 -39.44
C SER A 349 -6.80 39.50 -40.08
N ILE A 350 -5.57 39.17 -39.69
CA ILE A 350 -4.34 39.75 -40.23
C ILE A 350 -3.40 38.61 -40.61
N LEU A 351 -2.90 38.62 -41.86
CA LEU A 351 -1.91 37.68 -42.36
C LEU A 351 -0.84 38.43 -43.16
N LYS A 352 0.42 38.39 -42.71
CA LYS A 352 1.54 39.15 -43.29
C LYS A 352 1.17 40.61 -43.51
N GLU A 353 0.71 41.27 -42.44
CA GLU A 353 0.30 42.68 -42.43
C GLU A 353 -0.97 43.02 -43.24
N LYS A 354 -1.52 42.10 -44.05
CA LYS A 354 -2.80 42.31 -44.75
C LYS A 354 -3.96 42.12 -43.78
N LYS A 355 -4.73 43.19 -43.56
CA LYS A 355 -5.92 43.22 -42.67
C LYS A 355 -7.21 42.97 -43.45
N ILE A 356 -8.00 42.00 -43.01
CA ILE A 356 -9.27 41.57 -43.61
C ILE A 356 -10.39 41.72 -42.57
N PHE A 357 -11.56 42.18 -43.00
CA PHE A 357 -12.71 42.44 -42.13
C PHE A 357 -14.02 41.99 -42.75
N GLU A 358 -14.82 41.24 -42.01
CA GLU A 358 -16.12 40.69 -42.45
C GLU A 358 -17.21 41.01 -41.43
N GLU A 359 -18.43 41.34 -41.89
CA GLU A 359 -19.58 41.62 -41.01
C GLU A 359 -20.84 40.89 -41.50
N SER A 360 -21.70 40.52 -40.54
CA SER A 360 -23.01 39.92 -40.80
C SER A 360 -24.05 40.52 -39.87
N SER A 361 -25.27 40.71 -40.35
CA SER A 361 -26.47 41.00 -39.53
C SER A 361 -27.43 39.81 -39.46
N LYS A 362 -27.05 38.67 -40.06
CA LYS A 362 -27.79 37.42 -39.94
C LYS A 362 -27.37 36.75 -38.65
N SER A 363 -28.29 36.07 -38.00
CA SER A 363 -28.09 35.41 -36.71
C SER A 363 -28.78 34.05 -36.72
N PRO A 364 -28.29 33.04 -35.99
CA PRO A 364 -29.11 31.91 -35.63
C PRO A 364 -30.36 32.35 -34.89
N VAL A 365 -31.49 31.77 -35.29
CA VAL A 365 -32.82 32.01 -34.73
C VAL A 365 -33.33 30.72 -34.13
N LEU A 366 -33.54 30.69 -32.81
CA LEU A 366 -34.03 29.52 -32.08
C LEU A 366 -35.55 29.55 -31.95
N LYS A 367 -36.21 28.42 -32.26
CA LYS A 367 -37.61 28.20 -31.92
C LYS A 367 -37.70 27.87 -30.42
N ILE A 368 -38.49 28.64 -29.67
CA ILE A 368 -38.63 28.49 -28.21
C ILE A 368 -39.71 27.46 -27.84
N GLY A 369 -40.77 27.35 -28.65
CA GLY A 369 -41.92 26.47 -28.39
C GLY A 369 -42.21 25.49 -29.52
N TYR A 370 -42.16 24.20 -29.20
CA TYR A 370 -42.35 23.07 -30.11
C TYR A 370 -43.68 22.38 -29.87
N LYS A 371 -44.30 21.92 -30.96
CA LYS A 371 -45.67 21.39 -30.96
C LYS A 371 -45.69 19.89 -30.68
N VAL A 372 -46.65 19.42 -29.89
CA VAL A 372 -46.99 18.01 -29.70
C VAL A 372 -48.38 17.73 -30.28
N THR A 373 -48.48 16.78 -31.21
CA THR A 373 -49.73 16.36 -31.84
C THR A 373 -50.06 14.90 -31.48
N TYR A 374 -51.29 14.65 -31.01
CA TYR A 374 -51.78 13.32 -30.61
C TYR A 374 -52.63 12.67 -31.73
N ASP A 375 -52.31 11.44 -32.11
CA ASP A 375 -53.02 10.61 -33.08
C ASP A 375 -53.57 9.34 -32.41
N ALA A 376 -54.89 9.17 -32.44
CA ALA A 376 -55.63 8.15 -31.71
C ALA A 376 -55.37 6.72 -32.16
N ASN A 377 -54.99 6.52 -33.43
CA ASN A 377 -54.71 5.22 -34.04
C ASN A 377 -55.71 4.10 -33.62
N LEU A 378 -57.01 4.37 -33.73
CA LEU A 378 -58.09 3.53 -33.17
C LEU A 378 -58.23 2.18 -33.90
N PRO A 379 -58.41 1.05 -33.18
CA PRO A 379 -58.86 -0.22 -33.78
C PRO A 379 -60.24 -0.05 -34.42
N SER A 380 -60.55 -0.83 -35.46
CA SER A 380 -61.76 -0.70 -36.30
C SER A 380 -63.10 -0.64 -35.53
N ASP A 381 -63.14 -1.18 -34.32
CA ASP A 381 -64.37 -1.36 -33.52
C ASP A 381 -64.45 -0.35 -32.34
N CYS A 382 -63.57 0.66 -32.32
CA CYS A 382 -63.37 1.58 -31.19
C CYS A 382 -63.67 3.05 -31.59
N LYS A 383 -64.48 3.76 -30.79
CA LYS A 383 -64.76 5.20 -30.93
C LYS A 383 -64.44 5.93 -29.62
N ILE A 384 -63.79 7.09 -29.69
CA ILE A 384 -63.53 8.00 -28.57
C ILE A 384 -63.87 9.43 -29.00
N ASP A 385 -64.70 10.13 -28.23
CA ASP A 385 -65.23 11.45 -28.60
C ASP A 385 -64.36 12.63 -28.11
N ASN A 386 -63.34 12.41 -27.27
CA ASN A 386 -62.46 13.45 -26.71
C ASN A 386 -60.96 13.14 -26.90
N LEU A 387 -60.43 13.38 -28.10
CA LEU A 387 -58.97 13.37 -28.33
C LEU A 387 -58.37 14.74 -27.95
N PRO A 388 -57.23 14.81 -27.23
CA PRO A 388 -56.57 16.09 -26.94
C PRO A 388 -56.15 16.81 -28.23
N GLY A 389 -56.30 18.13 -28.29
CA GLY A 389 -55.81 18.99 -29.39
C GLY A 389 -54.27 19.17 -29.37
N GLU A 390 -53.78 20.16 -30.11
CA GLU A 390 -52.34 20.51 -30.17
C GLU A 390 -51.86 21.23 -28.88
N GLU A 391 -50.72 20.83 -28.30
CA GLU A 391 -50.08 21.46 -27.12
C GLU A 391 -48.63 21.91 -27.45
N TYR A 392 -48.08 22.92 -26.74
CA TYR A 392 -46.73 23.48 -27.03
C TYR A 392 -45.81 23.47 -25.79
N TYR A 393 -44.56 23.05 -25.98
CA TYR A 393 -43.57 22.90 -24.90
C TYR A 393 -42.19 23.46 -25.30
N ASN A 394 -41.38 23.93 -24.34
CA ASN A 394 -39.97 24.24 -24.58
C ASN A 394 -39.17 22.94 -24.86
N ALA A 395 -38.07 23.06 -25.60
CA ALA A 395 -37.11 21.96 -25.75
C ALA A 395 -36.57 21.52 -24.38
N PHE A 396 -36.31 20.22 -24.26
CA PHE A 396 -35.89 19.49 -23.05
C PHE A 396 -36.87 19.46 -21.88
N SER A 397 -38.03 20.13 -21.99
CA SER A 397 -39.07 20.03 -20.96
C SER A 397 -39.59 18.60 -20.84
N LYS A 398 -39.84 18.15 -19.61
CA LYS A 398 -40.52 16.87 -19.34
C LYS A 398 -41.99 16.98 -19.75
N VAL A 399 -42.38 16.26 -20.79
CA VAL A 399 -43.77 16.17 -21.26
C VAL A 399 -44.35 14.85 -20.78
N LYS A 400 -45.33 14.93 -19.88
CA LYS A 400 -46.06 13.74 -19.41
C LYS A 400 -47.12 13.37 -20.45
N LEU A 401 -47.06 12.13 -20.94
CA LEU A 401 -48.06 11.60 -21.88
C LEU A 401 -49.41 11.45 -21.16
N LYS A 402 -50.51 11.84 -21.82
CA LYS A 402 -51.84 11.77 -21.21
C LYS A 402 -52.24 10.31 -20.99
N GLU A 403 -52.71 10.02 -19.78
CA GLU A 403 -53.23 8.71 -19.37
C GLU A 403 -54.77 8.70 -19.47
N ASN A 404 -55.37 7.52 -19.63
CA ASN A 404 -56.83 7.25 -19.66
C ASN A 404 -57.57 7.42 -21.00
N LEU A 405 -56.99 7.00 -22.12
CA LEU A 405 -57.79 6.62 -23.30
C LEU A 405 -58.08 5.11 -23.25
N SER A 406 -59.36 4.74 -23.19
CA SER A 406 -59.78 3.34 -23.19
C SER A 406 -61.06 3.17 -23.99
N CYS A 407 -61.21 2.01 -24.63
CA CYS A 407 -62.47 1.58 -25.24
C CYS A 407 -62.68 0.09 -24.99
N LYS A 408 -63.87 -0.41 -25.33
CA LYS A 408 -64.34 -1.73 -24.87
C LYS A 408 -63.38 -2.85 -25.32
N GLY A 409 -62.63 -3.40 -24.37
CA GLY A 409 -61.74 -4.55 -24.56
C GLY A 409 -60.27 -4.24 -24.88
N TYR A 410 -59.91 -2.98 -25.05
CA TYR A 410 -58.54 -2.53 -25.34
C TYR A 410 -58.17 -1.31 -24.49
N SER A 411 -56.98 -1.31 -23.94
CA SER A 411 -56.39 -0.12 -23.31
C SER A 411 -55.17 0.30 -24.13
N VAL A 412 -54.92 1.61 -24.20
CA VAL A 412 -53.67 2.10 -24.77
C VAL A 412 -52.53 1.59 -23.88
N THR A 413 -51.76 0.61 -24.37
CA THR A 413 -50.62 0.00 -23.67
C THR A 413 -49.34 0.83 -23.78
N GLY A 414 -49.38 1.87 -24.59
CA GLY A 414 -48.30 2.82 -24.70
C GLY A 414 -48.58 3.81 -25.82
N TRP A 415 -47.74 4.82 -25.89
CA TRP A 415 -47.70 5.76 -27.00
C TRP A 415 -46.42 5.55 -27.77
N LYS A 416 -46.53 5.44 -29.09
CA LYS A 416 -45.40 5.47 -30.01
C LYS A 416 -45.12 6.91 -30.41
N ILE A 417 -43.98 7.44 -30.01
CA ILE A 417 -43.47 8.68 -30.60
C ILE A 417 -42.95 8.33 -31.98
N MET A 418 -43.42 9.05 -33.00
CA MET A 418 -43.11 8.73 -34.40
C MET A 418 -41.77 9.31 -34.86
N ASN A 419 -41.25 10.31 -34.16
CA ASN A 419 -39.92 10.88 -34.38
C ASN A 419 -38.84 9.92 -33.84
N GLN A 420 -37.79 9.64 -34.62
CA GLN A 420 -36.73 8.67 -34.28
C GLN A 420 -35.78 9.17 -33.16
N SER A 421 -35.86 10.44 -32.79
CA SER A 421 -34.91 11.18 -31.95
C SER A 421 -35.21 11.14 -30.45
N THR A 422 -36.26 10.44 -29.99
CA THR A 422 -36.70 10.45 -28.58
C THR A 422 -37.05 9.06 -28.05
N TYR A 423 -36.73 8.83 -26.76
CA TYR A 423 -37.06 7.60 -26.04
C TYR A 423 -38.02 7.91 -24.89
N ASN A 424 -39.09 7.13 -24.78
CA ASN A 424 -40.06 7.21 -23.69
C ASN A 424 -39.52 6.42 -22.48
N VAL A 425 -39.48 7.04 -21.30
CA VAL A 425 -39.14 6.41 -20.03
C VAL A 425 -40.23 6.76 -19.03
N ASN A 426 -40.91 5.76 -18.47
CA ASN A 426 -41.93 5.92 -17.43
C ASN A 426 -43.03 6.97 -17.75
N ASN A 427 -43.62 6.86 -18.95
CA ASN A 427 -44.76 7.66 -19.43
C ASN A 427 -44.51 9.18 -19.55
N THR A 428 -43.23 9.55 -19.61
CA THR A 428 -42.76 10.91 -19.85
C THR A 428 -41.72 10.85 -20.95
N PHE A 429 -41.70 11.87 -21.81
CA PHE A 429 -40.57 12.06 -22.72
C PHE A 429 -40.01 13.46 -22.56
N ILE A 430 -38.72 13.59 -22.87
CA ILE A 430 -38.04 14.87 -22.92
C ILE A 430 -38.34 15.48 -24.28
N MET A 431 -38.93 16.66 -24.31
CA MET A 431 -39.30 17.35 -25.55
C MET A 431 -38.04 17.56 -26.40
N PRO A 432 -37.97 17.06 -27.64
CA PRO A 432 -36.85 17.38 -28.53
C PRO A 432 -37.00 18.80 -29.06
N ALA A 433 -35.94 19.36 -29.64
CA ALA A 433 -35.99 20.64 -30.35
C ALA A 433 -36.61 20.51 -31.75
N GLU A 434 -37.76 19.84 -31.84
CA GLU A 434 -38.58 19.67 -33.03
C GLU A 434 -40.04 19.36 -32.65
N ASP A 435 -40.97 19.51 -33.59
CA ASP A 435 -42.37 19.15 -33.37
C ASP A 435 -42.52 17.62 -33.33
N VAL A 436 -43.36 17.11 -32.41
CA VAL A 436 -43.49 15.69 -32.10
C VAL A 436 -44.89 15.16 -32.44
N LEU A 437 -44.94 14.06 -33.20
CA LEU A 437 -46.18 13.29 -33.45
C LEU A 437 -46.20 12.03 -32.59
N ILE A 438 -47.31 11.81 -31.87
CA ILE A 438 -47.46 10.68 -30.95
C ILE A 438 -48.70 9.84 -31.32
N ARG A 439 -48.52 8.53 -31.54
CA ARG A 439 -49.58 7.56 -31.89
C ARG A 439 -49.88 6.58 -30.78
N ALA A 440 -51.15 6.32 -30.48
CA ALA A 440 -51.52 5.32 -29.47
C ALA A 440 -51.22 3.87 -29.93
N ILE A 441 -50.69 3.04 -29.04
CA ILE A 441 -50.53 1.58 -29.17
C ILE A 441 -51.56 0.92 -28.27
N TRP A 442 -52.35 -0.01 -28.81
CA TRP A 442 -53.40 -0.72 -28.07
C TRP A 442 -52.95 -2.12 -27.69
N GLY A 443 -53.30 -2.54 -26.47
CA GLY A 443 -53.11 -3.92 -26.03
C GLY A 443 -54.31 -4.43 -25.22
N LYS A 444 -54.40 -5.76 -25.17
CA LYS A 444 -55.51 -6.49 -24.56
C LYS A 444 -55.13 -6.88 -23.13
N ASN A 445 -55.94 -6.46 -22.17
CA ASN A 445 -55.54 -6.38 -20.77
C ASN A 445 -55.26 -7.76 -20.11
N LYS A 446 -54.04 -7.94 -19.57
CA LYS A 446 -53.70 -8.87 -18.49
C LYS A 446 -52.53 -8.30 -17.67
N ILE A 447 -52.83 -7.79 -16.46
CA ILE A 447 -52.12 -7.90 -15.16
C ILE A 447 -53.01 -7.18 -14.10
N VAL A 448 -52.93 -7.66 -12.86
CA VAL A 448 -53.95 -7.61 -11.79
C VAL A 448 -53.96 -6.28 -11.03
N LYS A 449 -55.17 -5.75 -10.78
CA LYS A 449 -55.48 -4.66 -9.84
C LYS A 449 -55.90 -5.26 -8.49
N SER A 450 -55.40 -4.72 -7.38
CA SER A 450 -56.12 -4.77 -6.11
C SER A 450 -57.42 -3.95 -6.22
N MET A 451 -58.42 -4.25 -5.39
CA MET A 451 -59.77 -3.68 -5.49
C MET A 451 -59.83 -2.14 -5.34
N ASP A 452 -58.74 -1.48 -4.97
CA ASP A 452 -58.60 -0.04 -4.72
C ASP A 452 -57.83 0.73 -5.81
N GLY A 453 -57.26 0.06 -6.81
CA GLY A 453 -56.84 0.71 -8.06
C GLY A 453 -55.48 1.42 -8.08
N LYS A 454 -54.50 1.06 -7.25
CA LYS A 454 -53.08 1.48 -7.42
C LYS A 454 -52.29 0.58 -8.39
N VAL A 455 -51.27 1.15 -9.04
CA VAL A 455 -50.35 0.49 -10.00
C VAL A 455 -48.91 0.95 -9.71
N GLU A 456 -47.97 0.03 -9.44
CA GLU A 456 -46.54 0.29 -9.17
C GLU A 456 -45.63 -0.70 -9.96
N GLU A 457 -44.38 -0.29 -10.27
CA GLU A 457 -43.31 -1.16 -10.83
C GLU A 457 -43.00 -2.31 -9.85
N LYS A 458 -42.77 -3.54 -10.34
CA LYS A 458 -42.30 -4.63 -9.46
C LYS A 458 -40.90 -4.28 -8.96
N PRO A 459 -40.69 -4.04 -7.65
CA PRO A 459 -39.37 -3.67 -7.15
C PRO A 459 -38.40 -4.87 -7.18
N LYS A 460 -37.09 -4.62 -7.23
CA LYS A 460 -36.07 -5.68 -7.10
C LYS A 460 -36.07 -6.23 -5.67
N ALA A 461 -36.00 -7.55 -5.52
CA ALA A 461 -35.95 -8.22 -4.22
C ALA A 461 -34.52 -8.17 -3.66
N ILE A 462 -34.12 -7.02 -3.09
CA ILE A 462 -32.78 -6.78 -2.55
C ILE A 462 -32.76 -7.07 -1.04
N ILE A 463 -31.77 -7.83 -0.57
CA ILE A 463 -31.55 -8.07 0.86
C ILE A 463 -31.06 -6.78 1.53
N LYS A 464 -31.61 -6.40 2.68
CA LYS A 464 -31.13 -5.25 3.47
C LYS A 464 -29.68 -5.45 3.93
N LYS A 465 -28.92 -4.35 4.05
CA LYS A 465 -27.57 -4.39 4.60
C LYS A 465 -27.57 -4.99 6.01
N MET A 466 -26.67 -5.94 6.23
CA MET A 466 -26.43 -6.56 7.53
C MET A 466 -25.36 -5.78 8.30
N TYR A 467 -25.49 -5.72 9.62
CA TYR A 467 -24.52 -5.07 10.52
C TYR A 467 -23.94 -6.14 11.44
N GLU A 468 -22.74 -5.94 11.98
CA GLU A 468 -21.92 -6.92 12.73
C GLU A 468 -22.66 -7.83 13.75
N TYR A 469 -23.86 -7.43 14.21
CA TYR A 469 -24.79 -8.22 15.02
C TYR A 469 -26.19 -8.25 14.37
N ASN A 470 -26.80 -9.45 14.26
CA ASN A 470 -28.11 -9.77 13.64
C ASN A 470 -28.10 -10.16 12.13
N ASN A 471 -27.15 -11.01 11.71
CA ASN A 471 -27.05 -11.46 10.31
C ASN A 471 -27.96 -12.68 10.03
N LEU A 472 -27.96 -13.17 8.77
CA LEU A 472 -28.84 -14.26 8.32
C LEU A 472 -28.65 -15.61 9.06
N GLY A 473 -27.59 -15.75 9.88
CA GLY A 473 -27.24 -17.00 10.56
C GLY A 473 -26.76 -16.88 12.02
N THR A 474 -26.98 -15.75 12.72
CA THR A 474 -26.37 -15.49 14.05
C THR A 474 -27.11 -16.12 15.26
N GLY A 475 -27.92 -17.15 15.05
CA GLY A 475 -28.69 -17.82 16.10
C GLY A 475 -28.07 -19.16 16.53
N ASN A 476 -27.99 -19.41 17.84
CA ASN A 476 -27.32 -20.58 18.42
C ASN A 476 -27.87 -21.95 18.00
N ASN A 477 -28.95 -22.07 17.23
CA ASN A 477 -29.49 -23.35 16.75
C ASN A 477 -29.59 -23.45 15.22
N ILE A 478 -29.14 -22.43 14.47
CA ILE A 478 -29.25 -22.42 13.00
C ILE A 478 -28.12 -23.24 12.40
N THR A 479 -28.46 -24.30 11.66
CA THR A 479 -27.47 -25.22 11.06
C THR A 479 -27.44 -25.20 9.54
N LYS A 480 -28.47 -24.63 8.89
CA LYS A 480 -28.61 -24.59 7.43
C LYS A 480 -29.25 -23.29 6.96
N ILE A 481 -28.78 -22.75 5.84
CA ILE A 481 -29.39 -21.61 5.13
C ILE A 481 -29.76 -22.07 3.70
N VAL A 482 -30.94 -21.70 3.22
CA VAL A 482 -31.46 -22.07 1.89
C VAL A 482 -32.00 -20.85 1.18
N PHE A 483 -31.53 -20.57 -0.03
CA PHE A 483 -32.06 -19.53 -0.91
C PHE A 483 -33.04 -20.13 -1.93
N GLN A 484 -34.23 -19.54 -2.09
CA GLN A 484 -35.25 -20.03 -3.02
C GLN A 484 -35.88 -18.87 -3.80
N ASN A 485 -36.25 -19.17 -5.05
CA ASN A 485 -36.84 -18.20 -5.99
C ASN A 485 -38.39 -18.21 -5.99
N GLU A 486 -38.99 -18.79 -4.96
CA GLU A 486 -40.41 -18.69 -4.66
C GLU A 486 -40.62 -18.34 -3.19
N ILE A 487 -41.59 -17.46 -2.89
CA ILE A 487 -42.03 -17.21 -1.51
C ILE A 487 -43.08 -18.26 -1.17
N LYS A 488 -42.68 -19.24 -0.37
CA LYS A 488 -43.52 -20.32 0.12
C LYS A 488 -43.11 -20.69 1.53
N GLU A 489 -43.96 -20.35 2.49
CA GLU A 489 -43.72 -20.63 3.90
C GLU A 489 -43.40 -22.13 4.13
N PRO A 490 -42.23 -22.46 4.69
CA PRO A 490 -41.87 -23.84 5.01
C PRO A 490 -42.73 -24.46 6.11
N ASP A 491 -42.71 -25.79 6.24
CA ASP A 491 -43.33 -26.46 7.39
C ASP A 491 -42.53 -26.17 8.68
N ASN A 492 -43.21 -26.12 9.83
CA ASN A 492 -42.62 -25.92 11.16
C ASN A 492 -41.88 -24.58 11.36
N VAL A 493 -42.35 -23.49 10.74
CA VAL A 493 -41.82 -22.13 10.95
C VAL A 493 -42.00 -21.68 12.41
N ILE A 494 -40.90 -21.20 13.00
CA ILE A 494 -40.81 -20.64 14.35
C ILE A 494 -40.89 -19.12 14.30
N SER A 495 -40.28 -18.52 13.28
CA SER A 495 -40.34 -17.08 13.04
C SER A 495 -40.16 -16.74 11.57
N SER A 496 -40.73 -15.60 11.18
CA SER A 496 -40.55 -15.00 9.86
C SER A 496 -40.19 -13.52 9.99
N GLU A 497 -39.43 -13.00 9.03
CA GLU A 497 -38.94 -11.63 9.00
C GLU A 497 -38.87 -11.14 7.55
N ASP A 498 -39.34 -9.93 7.29
CA ASP A 498 -39.04 -9.24 6.03
C ASP A 498 -37.63 -8.66 6.08
N ILE A 499 -36.79 -9.10 5.16
CA ILE A 499 -35.39 -8.66 5.06
C ILE A 499 -35.11 -7.89 3.77
N SER A 500 -36.15 -7.40 3.09
CA SER A 500 -36.03 -6.52 1.94
C SER A 500 -35.44 -5.17 2.36
N THR A 501 -34.61 -4.54 1.52
CA THR A 501 -34.01 -3.22 1.79
C THR A 501 -35.03 -2.16 2.21
N ASP A 502 -36.22 -2.16 1.59
CA ASP A 502 -37.28 -1.17 1.85
C ASP A 502 -38.42 -1.71 2.74
N GLY A 503 -38.28 -2.93 3.29
CA GLY A 503 -39.35 -3.58 4.06
C GLY A 503 -40.65 -3.80 3.28
N ASN A 504 -40.52 -4.13 1.99
CA ASN A 504 -41.63 -4.28 1.05
C ASN A 504 -42.07 -5.75 0.82
N GLY A 505 -41.57 -6.68 1.63
CA GLY A 505 -41.93 -8.10 1.61
C GLY A 505 -41.43 -8.88 0.40
N LEU A 506 -40.52 -8.31 -0.40
CA LEU A 506 -40.00 -8.97 -1.60
C LEU A 506 -38.96 -10.04 -1.29
N VAL A 507 -38.29 -9.95 -0.15
CA VAL A 507 -37.39 -10.96 0.38
C VAL A 507 -37.84 -11.34 1.79
N MET A 508 -38.35 -12.55 1.94
CA MET A 508 -38.77 -13.10 3.22
C MET A 508 -37.73 -14.06 3.77
N LYS A 509 -37.46 -13.94 5.06
CA LYS A 509 -36.65 -14.87 5.85
C LYS A 509 -37.58 -15.69 6.74
N TYR A 510 -37.46 -17.00 6.71
CA TYR A 510 -38.17 -17.92 7.60
C TYR A 510 -37.18 -18.74 8.40
N ILE A 511 -37.43 -18.94 9.69
CA ILE A 511 -36.69 -19.87 10.54
C ILE A 511 -37.62 -21.05 10.84
N ALA A 512 -37.28 -22.25 10.36
CA ALA A 512 -38.05 -23.47 10.58
C ALA A 512 -37.32 -24.44 11.51
N SER A 513 -38.07 -25.10 12.40
CA SER A 513 -37.54 -26.16 13.27
C SER A 513 -37.32 -27.45 12.48
N ASN A 514 -36.16 -28.07 12.68
CA ASN A 514 -35.86 -29.39 12.12
C ASN A 514 -36.36 -30.55 13.03
N GLY A 515 -36.95 -30.24 14.21
CA GLY A 515 -37.47 -31.24 15.15
C GLY A 515 -36.43 -31.90 16.07
N ASP A 516 -35.14 -31.63 15.84
CA ASP A 516 -34.00 -32.15 16.61
C ASP A 516 -33.33 -31.09 17.51
N GLY A 517 -33.98 -29.92 17.67
CA GLY A 517 -33.44 -28.76 18.37
C GLY A 517 -32.58 -27.84 17.50
N THR A 518 -32.41 -28.15 16.21
CA THR A 518 -31.78 -27.27 15.21
C THR A 518 -32.81 -26.62 14.28
N ASN A 519 -32.39 -25.55 13.61
CA ASN A 519 -33.24 -24.75 12.74
C ASN A 519 -32.61 -24.53 11.36
N THR A 520 -33.46 -24.39 10.35
CA THR A 520 -33.08 -23.99 8.98
C THR A 520 -33.61 -22.59 8.68
N VAL A 521 -32.77 -21.74 8.09
CA VAL A 521 -33.17 -20.42 7.58
C VAL A 521 -33.47 -20.51 6.09
N TYR A 522 -34.65 -20.10 5.68
CA TYR A 522 -35.04 -19.97 4.27
C TYR A 522 -35.09 -18.50 3.90
N ILE A 523 -34.37 -18.11 2.85
CA ILE A 523 -34.39 -16.78 2.24
C ILE A 523 -35.08 -16.89 0.90
N GLN A 524 -36.21 -16.23 0.74
CA GLN A 524 -37.13 -16.46 -0.35
C GLN A 524 -37.53 -15.15 -1.03
N ALA A 525 -37.56 -15.13 -2.35
CA ALA A 525 -38.16 -14.04 -3.13
C ALA A 525 -38.95 -14.61 -4.32
N SER A 526 -39.86 -13.83 -4.91
CA SER A 526 -40.52 -14.24 -6.16
C SER A 526 -39.62 -13.97 -7.37
N GLY A 527 -38.64 -14.84 -7.59
CA GLY A 527 -37.58 -14.71 -8.59
C GLY A 527 -36.18 -14.63 -7.96
N LYS A 528 -35.23 -14.00 -8.67
CA LYS A 528 -33.88 -13.79 -8.15
C LYS A 528 -33.86 -12.89 -6.91
N ILE A 529 -33.02 -13.25 -5.96
CA ILE A 529 -32.70 -12.46 -4.77
C ILE A 529 -31.42 -11.67 -5.08
N TYR A 530 -31.39 -10.38 -4.80
CA TYR A 530 -30.23 -9.54 -5.05
C TYR A 530 -29.52 -9.24 -3.74
N ALA A 531 -28.22 -9.49 -3.69
CA ALA A 531 -27.38 -9.05 -2.58
C ALA A 531 -27.25 -7.51 -2.63
N ASN A 532 -27.11 -6.85 -1.48
CA ASN A 532 -26.88 -5.41 -1.48
C ASN A 532 -25.43 -5.07 -1.84
N GLU A 533 -25.20 -3.85 -2.33
CA GLU A 533 -23.88 -3.38 -2.78
C GLU A 533 -22.76 -3.64 -1.74
N ASP A 534 -23.05 -3.39 -0.47
CA ASP A 534 -22.19 -3.71 0.67
C ASP A 534 -22.64 -4.99 1.37
N SER A 535 -22.38 -6.14 0.76
CA SER A 535 -22.69 -7.46 1.31
C SER A 535 -21.67 -7.93 2.37
N SER A 536 -20.94 -7.00 2.98
CA SER A 536 -20.11 -7.33 4.13
C SER A 536 -20.97 -7.94 5.24
N TYR A 537 -20.38 -8.90 5.94
CA TYR A 537 -21.00 -9.58 7.08
C TYR A 537 -22.28 -10.39 6.81
N LEU A 538 -22.69 -10.63 5.56
CA LEU A 538 -23.98 -11.27 5.24
C LEU A 538 -24.26 -12.58 6.02
N PHE A 539 -23.23 -13.43 6.17
CA PHE A 539 -23.27 -14.67 6.96
C PHE A 539 -22.28 -14.65 8.14
N TYR A 540 -21.77 -13.47 8.51
CA TYR A 540 -20.72 -13.36 9.53
C TYR A 540 -21.18 -13.93 10.87
N ARG A 541 -20.30 -14.72 11.50
CA ARG A 541 -20.47 -15.39 12.78
C ARG A 541 -21.65 -16.37 12.82
N ALA A 542 -22.02 -16.95 11.69
CA ALA A 542 -22.97 -18.06 11.64
C ALA A 542 -22.30 -19.38 12.09
N TRP A 543 -21.85 -19.44 13.35
CA TRP A 543 -20.94 -20.46 13.88
C TRP A 543 -21.39 -21.91 13.72
N ARG A 544 -22.72 -22.16 13.68
CA ARG A 544 -23.30 -23.50 13.56
C ARG A 544 -23.80 -23.85 12.17
N VAL A 545 -23.76 -22.91 11.22
CA VAL A 545 -24.21 -23.16 9.85
C VAL A 545 -23.21 -24.08 9.15
N ALA A 546 -23.68 -25.29 8.83
CA ALA A 546 -22.90 -26.33 8.18
C ALA A 546 -23.13 -26.40 6.67
N SER A 547 -24.24 -25.84 6.17
CA SER A 547 -24.59 -25.82 4.74
C SER A 547 -25.32 -24.52 4.35
N ILE A 548 -24.97 -23.99 3.18
CA ILE A 548 -25.67 -22.89 2.50
C ILE A 548 -26.04 -23.39 1.11
N GLU A 549 -27.34 -23.52 0.83
CA GLU A 549 -27.88 -24.07 -0.42
C GLU A 549 -28.64 -23.01 -1.21
N GLY A 550 -28.73 -23.18 -2.53
CA GLY A 550 -29.50 -22.31 -3.41
C GLY A 550 -28.80 -21.00 -3.79
N LEU A 551 -27.48 -20.90 -3.64
CA LEU A 551 -26.71 -19.67 -3.93
C LEU A 551 -26.83 -19.21 -5.40
N GLU A 552 -27.22 -20.07 -6.34
CA GLU A 552 -27.58 -19.70 -7.71
C GLU A 552 -28.77 -18.72 -7.80
N ASN A 553 -29.58 -18.63 -6.73
CA ASN A 553 -30.67 -17.68 -6.61
C ASN A 553 -30.23 -16.32 -6.03
N LEU A 554 -29.00 -16.20 -5.52
CA LEU A 554 -28.42 -14.97 -4.99
C LEU A 554 -27.55 -14.27 -6.04
N ASP A 555 -28.04 -13.16 -6.57
CA ASP A 555 -27.32 -12.33 -7.54
C ASP A 555 -26.38 -11.35 -6.82
N THR A 556 -25.08 -11.47 -7.09
CA THR A 556 -24.03 -10.62 -6.51
C THR A 556 -23.44 -9.61 -7.51
N SER A 557 -24.07 -9.40 -8.68
CA SER A 557 -23.49 -8.55 -9.75
C SER A 557 -23.24 -7.10 -9.33
N ASP A 558 -24.01 -6.61 -8.37
CA ASP A 558 -23.96 -5.22 -7.91
C ASP A 558 -23.11 -5.05 -6.63
N VAL A 559 -22.50 -6.14 -6.12
CA VAL A 559 -21.71 -6.13 -4.88
C VAL A 559 -20.32 -5.53 -5.11
N THR A 560 -19.93 -4.60 -4.26
CA THR A 560 -18.58 -3.97 -4.26
C THR A 560 -17.75 -4.34 -3.03
N ASN A 561 -18.39 -4.78 -1.93
CA ASN A 561 -17.74 -5.21 -0.70
C ASN A 561 -18.27 -6.57 -0.21
N MET A 562 -17.37 -7.54 -0.06
CA MET A 562 -17.64 -8.89 0.47
C MET A 562 -16.84 -9.19 1.75
N SER A 563 -16.30 -8.15 2.41
CA SER A 563 -15.49 -8.37 3.61
C SER A 563 -16.28 -9.12 4.69
N TYR A 564 -15.67 -10.13 5.31
CA TYR A 564 -16.30 -10.98 6.33
C TYR A 564 -17.58 -11.71 5.90
N MET A 565 -17.92 -11.79 4.62
CA MET A 565 -19.22 -12.34 4.16
C MET A 565 -19.51 -13.73 4.73
N PHE A 566 -18.52 -14.62 4.82
CA PHE A 566 -18.60 -15.94 5.45
C PHE A 566 -17.73 -16.05 6.71
N GLY A 567 -17.22 -14.92 7.22
CA GLY A 567 -16.29 -14.90 8.33
C GLY A 567 -16.91 -15.50 9.59
N GLY A 568 -16.26 -16.42 10.27
CA GLY A 568 -16.78 -17.05 11.49
C GLY A 568 -17.89 -18.09 11.25
N CYS A 569 -18.12 -18.54 10.01
CA CYS A 569 -18.95 -19.73 9.72
C CYS A 569 -18.19 -21.01 10.12
N SER A 570 -17.94 -21.19 11.42
CA SER A 570 -17.04 -22.22 11.94
C SER A 570 -17.54 -23.67 11.82
N ALA A 571 -18.81 -23.91 11.45
CA ALA A 571 -19.30 -25.25 11.12
C ALA A 571 -19.31 -25.55 9.61
N LEU A 572 -19.04 -24.56 8.77
CA LEU A 572 -19.08 -24.69 7.31
C LEU A 572 -17.85 -25.44 6.82
N THR A 573 -18.08 -26.55 6.10
CA THR A 573 -17.01 -27.46 5.61
C THR A 573 -16.87 -27.47 4.09
N ALA A 574 -17.92 -27.09 3.37
CA ALA A 574 -17.92 -26.89 1.93
C ALA A 574 -18.91 -25.77 1.55
N ILE A 575 -18.65 -25.11 0.42
CA ILE A 575 -19.53 -24.09 -0.16
C ILE A 575 -19.32 -24.04 -1.67
N ASP A 576 -20.42 -23.94 -2.43
CA ASP A 576 -20.37 -23.74 -3.88
C ASP A 576 -20.40 -22.23 -4.20
N LEU A 577 -19.33 -21.74 -4.82
CA LEU A 577 -19.13 -20.33 -5.17
C LEU A 577 -19.22 -20.08 -6.69
N SER A 578 -19.56 -21.10 -7.48
CA SER A 578 -19.50 -21.06 -8.95
C SER A 578 -20.43 -20.02 -9.59
N HIS A 579 -21.48 -19.59 -8.87
CA HIS A 579 -22.47 -18.61 -9.33
C HIS A 579 -22.20 -17.16 -8.88
N MET A 580 -21.16 -16.92 -8.07
CA MET A 580 -20.88 -15.57 -7.57
C MET A 580 -20.21 -14.70 -8.66
N ASN A 581 -20.78 -13.52 -8.89
CA ASN A 581 -20.18 -12.51 -9.77
C ASN A 581 -19.36 -11.51 -8.93
N THR A 582 -18.03 -11.56 -9.03
CA THR A 582 -17.13 -10.71 -8.23
C THR A 582 -16.49 -9.56 -9.01
N LYS A 583 -16.87 -9.33 -10.27
CA LYS A 583 -16.17 -8.37 -11.16
C LYS A 583 -16.09 -6.95 -10.61
N ASN A 584 -17.07 -6.55 -9.80
CA ASN A 584 -17.19 -5.22 -9.21
C ASN A 584 -16.65 -5.16 -7.76
N VAL A 585 -16.23 -6.31 -7.20
CA VAL A 585 -15.80 -6.41 -5.80
C VAL A 585 -14.40 -5.85 -5.65
N THR A 586 -14.26 -4.87 -4.75
CA THR A 586 -12.99 -4.21 -4.44
C THR A 586 -12.40 -4.67 -3.12
N ASN A 587 -13.19 -5.30 -2.24
CA ASN A 587 -12.78 -5.72 -0.91
C ASN A 587 -13.31 -7.13 -0.58
N MET A 588 -12.39 -8.06 -0.36
CA MET A 588 -12.65 -9.45 0.08
C MET A 588 -11.97 -9.77 1.41
N SER A 589 -11.58 -8.73 2.18
CA SER A 589 -10.84 -8.91 3.43
C SER A 589 -11.61 -9.79 4.41
N SER A 590 -10.94 -10.78 4.98
CA SER A 590 -11.55 -11.74 5.92
C SER A 590 -12.79 -12.49 5.44
N MET A 591 -13.05 -12.56 4.13
CA MET A 591 -14.29 -13.14 3.57
C MET A 591 -14.55 -14.57 4.06
N PHE A 592 -13.50 -15.41 4.16
CA PHE A 592 -13.55 -16.79 4.64
C PHE A 592 -12.76 -16.97 5.95
N ALA A 593 -12.56 -15.91 6.73
CA ALA A 593 -11.80 -16.04 7.97
C ALA A 593 -12.58 -16.86 9.01
N PHE A 594 -11.93 -17.65 9.86
CA PHE A 594 -12.56 -18.42 10.94
C PHE A 594 -13.64 -19.42 10.46
N THR A 595 -13.44 -20.07 9.31
CA THR A 595 -14.30 -21.16 8.81
C THR A 595 -13.64 -22.53 9.04
N ASN A 596 -14.29 -23.62 8.63
CA ASN A 596 -13.76 -24.98 8.70
C ASN A 596 -13.73 -25.66 7.33
N LEU A 597 -13.62 -24.86 6.26
CA LEU A 597 -13.54 -25.32 4.88
C LEU A 597 -12.26 -26.15 4.68
N GLU A 598 -12.40 -27.38 4.17
CA GLU A 598 -11.25 -28.25 3.88
C GLU A 598 -10.56 -27.86 2.56
N THR A 599 -11.36 -27.38 1.60
CA THR A 599 -10.96 -26.83 0.30
C THR A 599 -11.91 -25.70 -0.06
N ILE A 600 -11.44 -24.72 -0.85
CA ILE A 600 -12.26 -23.62 -1.34
C ILE A 600 -11.94 -23.42 -2.82
N ASP A 601 -12.95 -23.52 -3.69
CA ASP A 601 -12.82 -23.22 -5.11
C ASP A 601 -13.18 -21.76 -5.37
N VAL A 602 -12.16 -20.95 -5.70
CA VAL A 602 -12.29 -19.52 -6.04
C VAL A 602 -11.99 -19.26 -7.51
N SER A 603 -11.98 -20.30 -8.36
CA SER A 603 -11.63 -20.19 -9.78
C SER A 603 -12.61 -19.34 -10.59
N SER A 604 -13.86 -19.22 -10.14
CA SER A 604 -14.89 -18.38 -10.76
C SER A 604 -14.74 -16.89 -10.50
N PHE A 605 -13.86 -16.47 -9.57
CA PHE A 605 -13.77 -15.08 -9.16
C PHE A 605 -13.02 -14.22 -10.20
N ASP A 606 -13.71 -13.21 -10.74
CA ASP A 606 -13.07 -12.07 -11.40
C ASP A 606 -12.61 -11.07 -10.34
N THR A 607 -11.30 -10.99 -10.15
CA THR A 607 -10.63 -10.12 -9.15
C THR A 607 -9.97 -8.90 -9.78
N SER A 608 -10.29 -8.56 -11.03
CA SER A 608 -9.69 -7.41 -11.73
C SER A 608 -9.90 -6.06 -11.04
N SER A 609 -10.96 -5.92 -10.24
CA SER A 609 -11.27 -4.73 -9.44
C SER A 609 -10.75 -4.79 -7.99
N LEU A 610 -10.09 -5.89 -7.59
CA LEU A 610 -9.73 -6.15 -6.20
C LEU A 610 -8.63 -5.19 -5.70
N ILE A 611 -8.87 -4.59 -4.53
CA ILE A 611 -7.94 -3.67 -3.85
C ILE A 611 -7.49 -4.23 -2.51
N ARG A 612 -8.41 -4.86 -1.74
CA ARG A 612 -8.15 -5.37 -0.38
C ARG A 612 -8.42 -6.87 -0.26
N LEU A 613 -7.39 -7.61 0.17
CA LEU A 613 -7.38 -9.07 0.28
C LEU A 613 -6.89 -9.58 1.65
N HIS A 614 -6.46 -8.71 2.56
CA HIS A 614 -5.86 -9.12 3.84
C HIS A 614 -6.80 -10.06 4.63
N GLN A 615 -6.21 -11.03 5.32
CA GLN A 615 -6.92 -12.01 6.17
C GLN A 615 -8.00 -12.87 5.50
N MET A 616 -8.17 -12.83 4.17
CA MET A 616 -9.28 -13.49 3.46
C MET A 616 -9.49 -14.95 3.87
N PHE A 617 -8.41 -15.70 4.08
CA PHE A 617 -8.44 -17.11 4.47
C PHE A 617 -7.91 -17.37 5.88
N SER A 618 -7.77 -16.36 6.74
CA SER A 618 -7.18 -16.59 8.08
C SER A 618 -8.03 -17.46 9.01
N ASN A 619 -7.41 -18.23 9.90
CA ASN A 619 -8.02 -19.10 10.91
C ASN A 619 -8.90 -20.20 10.32
N ASN A 620 -8.45 -20.85 9.25
CA ASN A 620 -9.09 -22.03 8.70
C ASN A 620 -8.28 -23.28 9.05
N PRO A 621 -8.46 -23.87 10.26
CA PRO A 621 -7.62 -24.96 10.75
C PRO A 621 -7.77 -26.26 9.95
N LYS A 622 -8.76 -26.37 9.07
CA LYS A 622 -8.99 -27.51 8.18
C LYS A 622 -8.58 -27.26 6.73
N LEU A 623 -8.29 -26.02 6.32
CA LEU A 623 -7.95 -25.70 4.95
C LEU A 623 -6.60 -26.35 4.62
N THR A 624 -6.58 -27.27 3.66
CA THR A 624 -5.36 -28.01 3.31
C THR A 624 -4.66 -27.45 2.08
N ARG A 625 -5.44 -26.87 1.15
CA ARG A 625 -4.97 -26.38 -0.13
C ARG A 625 -5.80 -25.20 -0.62
N ILE A 626 -5.17 -24.29 -1.35
CA ILE A 626 -5.84 -23.17 -2.02
C ILE A 626 -5.14 -22.87 -3.35
N ASP A 627 -5.93 -22.62 -4.39
CA ASP A 627 -5.45 -22.20 -5.70
C ASP A 627 -5.88 -20.76 -5.97
N LEU A 628 -4.91 -19.86 -6.09
CA LEU A 628 -5.12 -18.44 -6.38
C LEU A 628 -4.67 -18.07 -7.80
N SER A 629 -4.46 -19.04 -8.69
CA SER A 629 -3.82 -18.79 -9.98
C SER A 629 -4.64 -17.95 -10.97
N THR A 630 -5.93 -17.78 -10.69
CA THR A 630 -6.85 -16.92 -11.45
C THR A 630 -6.92 -15.49 -10.90
N PHE A 631 -6.31 -15.22 -9.74
CA PHE A 631 -6.42 -13.91 -9.09
C PHE A 631 -5.56 -12.86 -9.81
N LYS A 632 -6.16 -11.70 -10.08
CA LYS A 632 -5.49 -10.49 -10.59
C LYS A 632 -5.28 -9.53 -9.44
N THR A 633 -4.05 -9.43 -8.95
CA THR A 633 -3.70 -8.62 -7.78
C THR A 633 -2.99 -7.32 -8.13
N ASP A 634 -3.12 -6.84 -9.38
CA ASP A 634 -2.41 -5.65 -9.91
C ASP A 634 -2.65 -4.36 -9.12
N ASN A 635 -3.71 -4.30 -8.31
CA ASN A 635 -4.07 -3.14 -7.48
C ASN A 635 -4.01 -3.43 -5.97
N VAL A 636 -3.60 -4.63 -5.56
CA VAL A 636 -3.51 -5.01 -4.15
C VAL A 636 -2.20 -4.48 -3.56
N THR A 637 -2.32 -3.75 -2.45
CA THR A 637 -1.16 -3.21 -1.72
C THR A 637 -0.89 -3.95 -0.41
N ASP A 638 -1.85 -4.71 0.11
CA ASP A 638 -1.79 -5.36 1.42
C ASP A 638 -2.24 -6.83 1.33
N MET A 639 -1.30 -7.74 1.59
CA MET A 639 -1.54 -9.19 1.66
C MET A 639 -1.30 -9.73 3.09
N SER A 640 -1.42 -8.87 4.09
CA SER A 640 -1.16 -9.25 5.48
C SER A 640 -2.11 -10.35 5.96
N ALA A 641 -1.52 -11.28 6.72
CA ALA A 641 -2.22 -12.35 7.42
C ALA A 641 -3.17 -13.19 6.54
N LEU A 642 -2.90 -13.31 5.23
CA LEU A 642 -3.81 -13.96 4.28
C LEU A 642 -4.18 -15.39 4.71
N PHE A 643 -3.22 -16.13 5.26
CA PHE A 643 -3.36 -17.51 5.76
C PHE A 643 -3.00 -17.63 7.25
N TRP A 644 -3.14 -16.55 8.01
CA TRP A 644 -2.80 -16.56 9.44
C TRP A 644 -3.58 -17.63 10.19
N ASN A 645 -2.90 -18.53 10.90
CA ASN A 645 -3.47 -19.63 11.69
C ASN A 645 -4.20 -20.71 10.87
N ASP A 646 -3.83 -20.90 9.61
CA ASP A 646 -4.31 -22.02 8.77
C ASP A 646 -3.45 -23.27 9.01
N THR A 647 -3.61 -23.87 10.19
CA THR A 647 -2.69 -24.88 10.73
C THR A 647 -2.54 -26.15 9.88
N SER A 648 -3.53 -26.48 9.03
CA SER A 648 -3.51 -27.63 8.11
C SER A 648 -3.06 -27.30 6.68
N LEU A 649 -2.83 -26.02 6.36
CA LEU A 649 -2.47 -25.57 5.02
C LEU A 649 -1.09 -26.10 4.67
N ASN A 650 -1.02 -26.88 3.59
CA ASN A 650 0.22 -27.49 3.11
C ASN A 650 0.53 -27.19 1.65
N TYR A 651 -0.41 -26.57 0.91
CA TYR A 651 -0.22 -26.22 -0.49
C TYR A 651 -0.93 -24.91 -0.84
N VAL A 652 -0.21 -24.01 -1.52
CA VAL A 652 -0.76 -22.78 -2.07
C VAL A 652 -0.22 -22.58 -3.49
N ASN A 653 -1.09 -22.30 -4.44
CA ASN A 653 -0.72 -21.96 -5.81
C ASN A 653 -0.83 -20.43 -6.03
N PHE A 654 0.30 -19.75 -6.22
CA PHE A 654 0.39 -18.31 -6.52
C PHE A 654 0.73 -18.00 -7.99
N ASN A 655 0.54 -18.95 -8.93
CA ASN A 655 0.82 -18.68 -10.34
C ASN A 655 0.08 -17.44 -10.82
N ASN A 656 0.75 -16.52 -11.52
CA ASN A 656 0.18 -15.25 -12.01
C ASN A 656 -0.21 -14.21 -10.95
N ILE A 657 0.13 -14.41 -9.67
CA ILE A 657 -0.06 -13.38 -8.65
C ILE A 657 0.96 -12.27 -8.86
N ASN A 658 0.47 -11.04 -9.00
CA ASN A 658 1.29 -9.84 -9.15
C ASN A 658 1.44 -9.15 -7.79
N THR A 659 2.65 -9.14 -7.22
CA THR A 659 2.95 -8.47 -5.95
C THR A 659 3.69 -7.13 -6.11
N SER A 660 3.86 -6.63 -7.34
CA SER A 660 4.66 -5.43 -7.62
C SER A 660 4.20 -4.17 -6.87
N LYS A 661 2.93 -4.09 -6.45
CA LYS A 661 2.40 -2.99 -5.62
C LYS A 661 2.24 -3.32 -4.13
N VAL A 662 2.52 -4.56 -3.72
CA VAL A 662 2.35 -4.99 -2.33
C VAL A 662 3.41 -4.34 -1.46
N THR A 663 2.98 -3.69 -0.38
CA THR A 663 3.86 -3.02 0.58
C THR A 663 4.05 -3.82 1.87
N THR A 664 3.24 -4.84 2.13
CA THR A 664 3.34 -5.66 3.34
C THR A 664 2.95 -7.12 3.10
N LEU A 665 3.81 -8.02 3.57
CA LEU A 665 3.58 -9.47 3.68
C LEU A 665 3.53 -9.91 5.15
N TYR A 666 3.17 -8.98 6.04
CA TYR A 666 3.07 -9.23 7.48
C TYR A 666 2.24 -10.49 7.77
N ALA A 667 2.80 -11.44 8.50
CA ALA A 667 2.12 -12.64 8.98
C ALA A 667 1.47 -13.51 7.87
N LEU A 668 1.96 -13.45 6.61
CA LEU A 668 1.34 -14.12 5.46
C LEU A 668 0.99 -15.60 5.72
N PHE A 669 1.91 -16.35 6.33
CA PHE A 669 1.78 -17.76 6.72
C PHE A 669 1.96 -17.99 8.23
N ASP A 670 1.77 -16.96 9.06
CA ASP A 670 1.97 -17.12 10.50
C ASP A 670 1.05 -18.23 11.05
N ASN A 671 1.64 -19.17 11.77
CA ASN A 671 1.06 -20.38 12.34
C ASN A 671 0.48 -21.38 11.31
N CYS A 672 0.94 -21.36 10.06
CA CYS A 672 0.72 -22.43 9.07
C CYS A 672 1.59 -23.66 9.40
N THR A 673 1.26 -24.37 10.49
CA THR A 673 2.13 -25.42 11.07
C THR A 673 2.39 -26.62 10.15
N SER A 674 1.54 -26.85 9.14
CA SER A 674 1.66 -27.96 8.18
C SER A 674 2.35 -27.58 6.86
N LEU A 675 2.71 -26.30 6.67
CA LEU A 675 3.37 -25.84 5.45
C LEU A 675 4.78 -26.42 5.37
N VAL A 676 5.08 -27.19 4.32
CA VAL A 676 6.38 -27.85 4.13
C VAL A 676 7.30 -27.04 3.22
N ASN A 677 6.73 -26.48 2.14
CA ASN A 677 7.35 -25.59 1.19
C ASN A 677 6.28 -24.67 0.57
N VAL A 678 6.72 -23.61 -0.10
CA VAL A 678 5.85 -22.72 -0.87
C VAL A 678 6.66 -22.13 -2.03
N ASP A 679 6.06 -22.04 -3.21
CA ASP A 679 6.66 -21.36 -4.37
C ASP A 679 6.31 -19.87 -4.33
N LEU A 680 7.34 -19.03 -4.20
CA LEU A 680 7.24 -17.57 -4.17
C LEU A 680 8.02 -16.92 -5.33
N SER A 681 8.40 -17.69 -6.35
CA SER A 681 9.26 -17.24 -7.46
C SER A 681 8.70 -16.03 -8.24
N ASN A 682 7.37 -15.87 -8.27
CA ASN A 682 6.69 -14.75 -8.93
C ASN A 682 6.55 -13.49 -8.06
N PHE A 683 7.01 -13.51 -6.81
CA PHE A 683 6.88 -12.36 -5.92
C PHE A 683 7.91 -11.27 -6.27
N ASP A 684 7.42 -10.11 -6.71
CA ASP A 684 8.18 -8.86 -6.69
C ASP A 684 8.03 -8.20 -5.32
N THR A 685 9.14 -8.07 -4.60
CA THR A 685 9.19 -7.48 -3.25
C THR A 685 9.76 -6.06 -3.22
N THR A 686 9.94 -5.42 -4.38
CA THR A 686 10.62 -4.11 -4.49
C THR A 686 9.98 -3.03 -3.61
N ASN A 687 8.65 -3.08 -3.47
CA ASN A 687 7.87 -2.13 -2.67
C ASN A 687 7.56 -2.64 -1.24
N VAL A 688 7.96 -3.85 -0.87
CA VAL A 688 7.65 -4.44 0.44
C VAL A 688 8.46 -3.74 1.54
N MET A 689 7.72 -3.25 2.54
CA MET A 689 8.23 -2.59 3.73
C MET A 689 8.22 -3.51 4.97
N SER A 690 7.39 -4.56 4.97
CA SER A 690 7.26 -5.50 6.09
C SER A 690 7.21 -6.95 5.65
N LEU A 691 8.14 -7.74 6.18
CA LEU A 691 8.14 -9.22 6.18
C LEU A 691 7.87 -9.77 7.58
N GLN A 692 7.51 -8.92 8.55
CA GLN A 692 7.39 -9.32 9.95
C GLN A 692 6.44 -10.52 10.11
N SER A 693 6.88 -11.52 10.87
CA SER A 693 6.15 -12.77 11.13
C SER A 693 5.74 -13.60 9.90
N MET A 694 6.28 -13.35 8.70
CA MET A 694 5.80 -13.97 7.45
C MET A 694 5.67 -15.50 7.51
N PHE A 695 6.62 -16.20 8.17
CA PHE A 695 6.62 -17.65 8.38
C PHE A 695 6.63 -18.05 9.87
N ASN A 696 6.22 -17.15 10.77
CA ASN A 696 6.20 -17.44 12.21
C ASN A 696 5.40 -18.73 12.48
N ASN A 697 5.90 -19.59 13.36
CA ASN A 697 5.36 -20.91 13.69
C ASN A 697 5.03 -21.85 12.51
N CYS A 698 5.67 -21.69 11.35
CA CYS A 698 5.63 -22.69 10.26
C CYS A 698 6.50 -23.92 10.62
N LYS A 699 6.05 -24.70 11.62
CA LYS A 699 6.81 -25.80 12.24
C LYS A 699 7.25 -26.90 11.28
N SER A 700 6.53 -27.08 10.16
CA SER A 700 6.86 -28.10 9.15
C SER A 700 7.74 -27.58 8.01
N LEU A 701 8.01 -26.28 7.95
CA LEU A 701 8.76 -25.65 6.85
C LEU A 701 10.20 -26.15 6.90
N MET A 702 10.63 -26.82 5.83
CA MET A 702 11.99 -27.39 5.73
C MET A 702 12.93 -26.46 4.96
N THR A 703 12.41 -25.79 3.93
CA THR A 703 13.13 -24.87 3.06
C THR A 703 12.14 -23.88 2.43
N VAL A 704 12.65 -22.73 2.01
CA VAL A 704 11.94 -21.75 1.18
C VAL A 704 12.95 -21.07 0.27
N ASP A 705 12.63 -20.96 -1.02
CA ASP A 705 13.43 -20.17 -1.96
C ASP A 705 12.96 -18.72 -1.90
N LEU A 706 13.89 -17.83 -1.55
CA LEU A 706 13.67 -16.38 -1.49
C LEU A 706 14.59 -15.63 -2.45
N SER A 707 15.29 -16.32 -3.37
CA SER A 707 16.31 -15.72 -4.23
C SER A 707 15.83 -14.54 -5.09
N ASN A 708 14.53 -14.46 -5.36
CA ASN A 708 13.88 -13.36 -6.09
C ASN A 708 13.54 -12.14 -5.21
N PHE A 709 13.73 -12.19 -3.89
CA PHE A 709 13.33 -11.12 -2.99
C PHE A 709 14.31 -9.94 -3.05
N TYR A 710 14.00 -8.91 -3.83
CA TYR A 710 14.70 -7.62 -3.76
C TYR A 710 13.94 -6.65 -2.85
N THR A 711 14.52 -6.23 -1.73
CA THR A 711 13.79 -5.56 -0.63
C THR A 711 14.35 -4.17 -0.23
N PRO A 712 14.52 -3.21 -1.16
CA PRO A 712 15.18 -1.92 -0.90
C PRO A 712 14.42 -1.00 0.09
N ASN A 713 13.17 -1.34 0.41
CA ASN A 713 12.29 -0.57 1.28
C ASN A 713 11.95 -1.27 2.60
N LEU A 714 12.61 -2.38 2.93
CA LEU A 714 12.32 -3.18 4.12
C LEU A 714 12.61 -2.41 5.41
N MET A 715 11.60 -2.32 6.28
CA MET A 715 11.68 -1.65 7.59
C MET A 715 11.40 -2.62 8.75
N TYR A 716 10.53 -3.62 8.53
CA TYR A 716 10.07 -4.53 9.57
C TYR A 716 10.31 -5.99 9.18
N MET A 717 11.09 -6.72 9.99
CA MET A 717 11.45 -8.11 9.72
C MET A 717 11.57 -8.98 10.99
N SER A 718 11.01 -8.52 12.11
CA SER A 718 10.98 -9.31 13.35
C SER A 718 10.22 -10.63 13.14
N SER A 719 10.67 -11.69 13.79
CA SER A 719 9.99 -12.99 13.85
C SER A 719 9.71 -13.69 12.50
N ILE A 720 10.41 -13.38 11.39
CA ILE A 720 10.12 -14.01 10.08
C ILE A 720 10.03 -15.54 10.18
N PHE A 721 11.03 -16.18 10.78
CA PHE A 721 11.14 -17.65 10.89
C PHE A 721 10.99 -18.16 12.33
N ASN A 722 10.49 -17.33 13.25
CA ASN A 722 10.34 -17.75 14.64
C ASN A 722 9.48 -19.02 14.74
N GLY A 723 9.94 -20.09 15.39
CA GLY A 723 9.21 -21.35 15.54
C GLY A 723 9.23 -22.27 14.32
N CYS A 724 10.02 -21.98 13.28
CA CYS A 724 10.26 -22.89 12.15
C CYS A 724 11.19 -24.04 12.57
N THR A 725 10.70 -24.94 13.43
CA THR A 725 11.53 -25.96 14.09
C THR A 725 12.18 -26.98 13.14
N LYS A 726 11.69 -27.15 11.91
CA LYS A 726 12.26 -28.04 10.88
C LYS A 726 13.13 -27.34 9.82
N LEU A 727 13.25 -26.02 9.87
CA LEU A 727 14.04 -25.28 8.88
C LEU A 727 15.53 -25.60 9.06
N GLU A 728 16.16 -26.17 8.04
CA GLU A 728 17.58 -26.58 8.11
C GLU A 728 18.55 -25.50 7.61
N SER A 729 18.13 -24.72 6.62
CA SER A 729 18.88 -23.65 5.96
C SER A 729 17.92 -22.67 5.30
N VAL A 730 18.32 -21.40 5.17
CA VAL A 730 17.61 -20.41 4.36
C VAL A 730 18.58 -19.38 3.82
N ASN A 731 18.41 -18.99 2.55
CA ASN A 731 19.22 -17.93 1.95
C ASN A 731 18.48 -16.59 2.03
N ILE A 732 19.00 -15.69 2.88
CA ILE A 732 18.51 -14.32 3.07
C ILE A 732 19.60 -13.26 2.79
N SER A 733 20.70 -13.67 2.17
CA SER A 733 21.89 -12.83 1.93
C SER A 733 21.63 -11.62 1.02
N HIS A 734 20.52 -11.63 0.27
CA HIS A 734 20.13 -10.58 -0.67
C HIS A 734 19.15 -9.56 -0.08
N PHE A 735 18.71 -9.72 1.17
CA PHE A 735 17.83 -8.75 1.82
C PHE A 735 18.58 -7.43 2.05
N ASN A 736 17.94 -6.29 1.73
CA ASN A 736 18.45 -4.98 2.10
C ASN A 736 17.93 -4.60 3.49
N THR A 737 18.80 -4.64 4.50
CA THR A 737 18.42 -4.40 5.90
C THR A 737 18.77 -3.01 6.41
N ALA A 738 19.29 -2.11 5.57
CA ALA A 738 19.83 -0.81 6.00
C ALA A 738 18.82 0.09 6.74
N LYS A 739 17.51 -0.10 6.47
CA LYS A 739 16.40 0.66 7.10
C LYS A 739 15.73 -0.07 8.27
N VAL A 740 16.14 -1.31 8.56
CA VAL A 740 15.51 -2.15 9.58
C VAL A 740 15.89 -1.68 10.98
N GLN A 741 14.89 -1.53 11.86
CA GLN A 741 15.10 -1.10 13.25
C GLN A 741 15.09 -2.26 14.25
N SER A 742 14.46 -3.39 13.92
CA SER A 742 14.38 -4.56 14.80
C SER A 742 14.54 -5.85 14.01
N ILE A 743 15.39 -6.74 14.54
CA ILE A 743 15.52 -8.14 14.09
C ILE A 743 15.13 -9.11 15.21
N GLN A 744 14.31 -8.63 16.17
CA GLN A 744 13.86 -9.41 17.31
C GLN A 744 13.24 -10.74 16.84
N ASN A 745 13.58 -11.84 17.51
CA ASN A 745 13.05 -13.18 17.26
C ASN A 745 13.21 -13.71 15.82
N ILE A 746 13.99 -13.09 14.93
CA ILE A 746 14.03 -13.45 13.50
C ILE A 746 14.18 -14.96 13.23
N PHE A 747 15.02 -15.67 13.99
CA PHE A 747 15.24 -17.11 13.94
C PHE A 747 14.95 -17.84 15.27
N SER A 748 14.18 -17.22 16.17
CA SER A 748 13.85 -17.81 17.48
C SER A 748 13.20 -19.19 17.31
N ASN A 749 13.57 -20.18 18.11
CA ASN A 749 13.13 -21.58 18.03
C ASN A 749 13.34 -22.29 16.68
N CYS A 750 14.28 -21.84 15.83
CA CYS A 750 14.71 -22.59 14.64
C CYS A 750 15.67 -23.73 15.03
N GLU A 751 15.14 -24.76 15.70
CA GLU A 751 15.95 -25.76 16.39
C GLU A 751 16.89 -26.57 15.48
N ASN A 752 16.53 -26.77 14.21
CA ASN A 752 17.29 -27.55 13.22
C ASN A 752 18.14 -26.72 12.26
N LEU A 753 18.19 -25.39 12.43
CA LEU A 753 18.95 -24.50 11.56
C LEU A 753 20.45 -24.72 11.75
N LYS A 754 21.17 -25.13 10.70
CA LYS A 754 22.59 -25.54 10.77
C LYS A 754 23.55 -24.44 10.37
N GLU A 755 23.17 -23.64 9.37
CA GLU A 755 23.99 -22.60 8.77
C GLU A 755 23.16 -21.37 8.39
N LEU A 756 23.79 -20.20 8.44
CA LEU A 756 23.21 -18.92 8.07
C LEU A 756 24.31 -18.01 7.51
N ASP A 757 24.04 -17.41 6.36
CA ASP A 757 24.86 -16.34 5.81
C ASP A 757 24.19 -14.98 6.09
N LEU A 758 24.90 -14.15 6.86
CA LEU A 758 24.46 -12.81 7.29
C LEU A 758 25.47 -11.72 6.90
N THR A 759 26.44 -12.00 6.02
CA THR A 759 27.53 -11.05 5.75
C THR A 759 27.07 -9.74 5.12
N ASN A 760 25.92 -9.74 4.44
CA ASN A 760 25.35 -8.56 3.78
C ASN A 760 24.34 -7.80 4.64
N PHE A 761 24.07 -8.23 5.87
CA PHE A 761 23.18 -7.50 6.78
C PHE A 761 23.85 -6.20 7.23
N ASP A 762 23.27 -5.07 6.80
CA ASP A 762 23.52 -3.77 7.41
C ASP A 762 22.62 -3.63 8.65
N THR A 763 23.23 -3.70 9.83
CA THR A 763 22.53 -3.55 11.12
C THR A 763 22.71 -2.17 11.74
N SER A 764 23.32 -1.21 11.04
CA SER A 764 23.65 0.13 11.58
C SER A 764 22.44 0.96 12.01
N SER A 765 21.22 0.56 11.61
CA SER A 765 19.95 1.16 12.02
C SER A 765 19.20 0.36 13.10
N VAL A 766 19.65 -0.85 13.44
CA VAL A 766 18.96 -1.75 14.38
C VAL A 766 19.13 -1.27 15.82
N THR A 767 18.03 -1.25 16.57
CA THR A 767 17.98 -0.91 18.00
C THR A 767 17.63 -2.11 18.89
N ASP A 768 16.94 -3.11 18.36
CA ASP A 768 16.52 -4.33 19.10
C ASP A 768 16.92 -5.63 18.38
N MET A 769 17.71 -6.45 19.06
CA MET A 769 18.18 -7.78 18.63
C MET A 769 17.76 -8.90 19.61
N GLY A 770 16.80 -8.63 20.50
CA GLY A 770 16.35 -9.59 21.51
C GLY A 770 15.91 -10.92 20.89
N GLN A 771 16.37 -12.03 21.45
CA GLN A 771 16.00 -13.39 21.04
C GLN A 771 16.26 -13.73 19.56
N ALA A 772 17.11 -12.99 18.83
CA ALA A 772 17.30 -13.16 17.38
C ALA A 772 17.65 -14.61 16.98
N PHE A 773 18.42 -15.32 17.79
CA PHE A 773 18.83 -16.73 17.61
C PHE A 773 18.43 -17.62 18.79
N TYR A 774 17.42 -17.22 19.57
CA TYR A 774 16.93 -17.98 20.72
C TYR A 774 16.61 -19.43 20.33
N LYS A 775 17.14 -20.42 21.05
CA LYS A 775 16.95 -21.86 20.82
C LYS A 775 17.28 -22.36 19.40
N CYS A 776 18.23 -21.72 18.70
CA CYS A 776 18.84 -22.27 17.49
C CYS A 776 19.81 -23.41 17.83
N LYS A 777 19.28 -24.54 18.32
CA LYS A 777 20.06 -25.64 18.93
C LYS A 777 21.10 -26.27 17.99
N ALA A 778 20.84 -26.30 16.68
CA ALA A 778 21.71 -26.95 15.70
C ALA A 778 22.87 -26.07 15.19
N ILE A 779 22.84 -24.75 15.39
CA ILE A 779 23.91 -23.84 14.97
C ILE A 779 25.20 -24.16 15.75
N ARG A 780 26.31 -24.36 15.02
CA ARG A 780 27.64 -24.61 15.62
C ARG A 780 28.53 -23.38 15.63
N SER A 781 28.36 -22.51 14.65
CA SER A 781 29.08 -21.24 14.48
C SER A 781 28.20 -20.28 13.69
N ILE A 782 28.32 -18.98 13.95
CA ILE A 782 27.62 -17.94 13.22
C ILE A 782 28.58 -16.77 12.97
N ASN A 783 28.62 -16.29 11.72
CA ASN A 783 29.43 -15.12 11.38
C ASN A 783 28.62 -13.85 11.56
N LEU A 784 29.04 -12.98 12.47
CA LEU A 784 28.42 -11.69 12.78
C LEU A 784 29.38 -10.51 12.57
N SER A 785 30.46 -10.71 11.81
CA SER A 785 31.50 -9.68 11.64
C SER A 785 31.00 -8.41 10.95
N SER A 786 29.93 -8.50 10.16
CA SER A 786 29.28 -7.37 9.47
C SER A 786 28.36 -6.53 10.36
N PHE A 787 28.02 -7.02 11.57
CA PHE A 787 27.03 -6.36 12.41
C PHE A 787 27.61 -5.08 13.03
N ASP A 788 27.04 -3.93 12.66
CA ASP A 788 27.16 -2.69 13.41
C ASP A 788 26.06 -2.64 14.48
N VAL A 789 26.48 -2.70 15.75
CA VAL A 789 25.58 -2.67 16.91
C VAL A 789 25.59 -1.33 17.64
N SER A 790 26.16 -0.27 17.03
CA SER A 790 26.38 1.01 17.70
C SER A 790 25.08 1.74 18.09
N LYS A 791 23.91 1.26 17.65
CA LYS A 791 22.59 1.76 18.04
C LYS A 791 21.73 0.76 18.83
N VAL A 792 22.20 -0.48 19.00
CA VAL A 792 21.45 -1.53 19.67
C VAL A 792 21.38 -1.25 21.17
N THR A 793 20.18 -1.26 21.73
CA THR A 793 19.93 -1.11 23.18
C THR A 793 19.60 -2.44 23.84
N ASN A 794 18.93 -3.36 23.13
CA ASN A 794 18.46 -4.64 23.67
C ASN A 794 19.10 -5.84 22.93
N MET A 795 19.81 -6.71 23.67
CA MET A 795 20.34 -7.99 23.18
C MET A 795 19.93 -9.16 24.10
N SER A 796 18.86 -8.99 24.88
CA SER A 796 18.42 -10.03 25.83
C SER A 796 18.09 -11.34 25.11
N TYR A 797 18.57 -12.44 25.69
CA TYR A 797 18.33 -13.82 25.25
C TYR A 797 18.73 -14.11 23.79
N MET A 798 19.59 -13.29 23.18
CA MET A 798 19.91 -13.35 21.76
C MET A 798 20.37 -14.74 21.30
N PHE A 799 21.16 -15.45 22.12
CA PHE A 799 21.66 -16.80 21.84
C PHE A 799 21.19 -17.84 22.85
N GLU A 800 20.23 -17.55 23.73
CA GLU A 800 19.83 -18.50 24.77
C GLU A 800 19.44 -19.86 24.15
N GLY A 801 19.99 -20.96 24.65
CA GLY A 801 19.66 -22.32 24.19
C GLY A 801 20.26 -22.68 22.83
N CYS A 802 21.26 -21.94 22.34
CA CYS A 802 22.12 -22.37 21.22
C CYS A 802 23.08 -23.48 21.68
N ASN A 803 22.52 -24.65 22.00
CA ASN A 803 23.20 -25.73 22.72
C ASN A 803 24.52 -26.19 22.07
N ASN A 804 24.60 -26.20 20.73
CA ASN A 804 25.76 -26.68 19.98
C ASN A 804 26.74 -25.56 19.55
N LEU A 805 26.47 -24.30 19.88
CA LEU A 805 27.34 -23.18 19.54
C LEU A 805 28.67 -23.36 20.29
N ALA A 806 29.76 -23.57 19.55
CA ALA A 806 31.06 -23.91 20.15
C ALA A 806 31.91 -22.68 20.46
N GLU A 807 31.94 -21.73 19.53
CA GLU A 807 32.71 -20.49 19.61
C GLU A 807 31.90 -19.34 19.01
N LEU A 808 32.10 -18.14 19.52
CA LEU A 808 31.43 -16.93 19.03
C LEU A 808 32.40 -15.73 19.09
N ASP A 809 32.63 -15.11 17.94
CA ASP A 809 33.41 -13.88 17.84
C ASP A 809 32.46 -12.67 17.81
N LEU A 810 32.50 -11.84 18.85
CA LEU A 810 31.77 -10.57 18.94
C LEU A 810 32.74 -9.38 19.06
N SER A 811 33.98 -9.53 18.58
CA SER A 811 34.98 -8.47 18.63
C SER A 811 34.57 -7.21 17.84
N SER A 812 33.67 -7.30 16.86
CA SER A 812 33.13 -6.12 16.15
C SER A 812 32.08 -5.33 16.95
N PHE A 813 31.60 -5.85 18.09
CA PHE A 813 30.42 -5.31 18.77
C PHE A 813 30.75 -4.10 19.66
N HIS A 814 30.36 -2.91 19.20
CA HIS A 814 30.48 -1.65 19.94
C HIS A 814 29.23 -1.35 20.78
N THR A 815 29.13 -1.95 21.96
CA THR A 815 27.88 -2.03 22.75
C THR A 815 27.54 -0.79 23.60
N SER A 816 28.06 0.40 23.28
CA SER A 816 27.90 1.61 24.13
C SER A 816 26.44 1.95 24.51
N PRO A 817 25.43 1.75 23.64
CA PRO A 817 24.03 2.04 23.98
C PRO A 817 23.32 0.91 24.73
N VAL A 818 23.88 -0.30 24.77
CA VAL A 818 23.22 -1.50 25.30
C VAL A 818 22.89 -1.32 26.78
N ASP A 819 21.62 -1.52 27.12
CA ASP A 819 21.12 -1.45 28.49
C ASP A 819 20.65 -2.83 29.03
N ASN A 820 20.38 -3.80 28.16
CA ASN A 820 19.88 -5.12 28.55
C ASN A 820 20.63 -6.28 27.88
N LEU A 821 21.35 -7.07 28.70
CA LEU A 821 22.07 -8.30 28.32
C LEU A 821 21.52 -9.56 29.01
N GLN A 822 20.30 -9.48 29.57
CA GLN A 822 19.68 -10.58 30.31
C GLN A 822 19.70 -11.88 29.48
N GLY A 823 20.25 -12.96 30.02
CA GLY A 823 20.24 -14.30 29.44
C GLY A 823 20.89 -14.45 28.06
N MET A 824 21.74 -13.51 27.62
CA MET A 824 22.27 -13.47 26.25
C MET A 824 22.85 -14.81 25.76
N PHE A 825 23.55 -15.55 26.63
CA PHE A 825 24.16 -16.86 26.35
C PHE A 825 23.62 -17.98 27.25
N GLN A 826 22.49 -17.78 27.93
CA GLN A 826 21.93 -18.78 28.85
C GLN A 826 21.71 -20.12 28.12
N ASN A 827 22.01 -21.25 28.75
CA ASN A 827 21.87 -22.60 28.17
C ASN A 827 22.71 -22.86 26.90
N CYS A 828 23.75 -22.07 26.61
CA CYS A 828 24.74 -22.38 25.57
C CYS A 828 25.72 -23.47 26.05
N TYR A 829 25.25 -24.70 26.23
CA TYR A 829 26.01 -25.80 26.84
C TYR A 829 27.37 -26.07 26.17
N GLY A 830 27.43 -25.94 24.84
CA GLY A 830 28.62 -26.19 24.02
C GLY A 830 29.61 -25.03 23.93
N LEU A 831 29.27 -23.84 24.44
CA LEU A 831 30.09 -22.63 24.25
C LEU A 831 31.39 -22.73 25.05
N LYS A 832 32.51 -22.84 24.34
CA LYS A 832 33.86 -22.94 24.93
C LYS A 832 34.54 -21.59 25.06
N LYS A 833 34.30 -20.71 24.09
CA LYS A 833 34.92 -19.39 23.98
C LYS A 833 33.96 -18.38 23.39
N VAL A 834 33.92 -17.19 23.97
CA VAL A 834 33.28 -16.01 23.40
C VAL A 834 34.27 -14.85 23.45
N ASP A 835 34.40 -14.09 22.37
CA ASP A 835 35.17 -12.84 22.37
C ASP A 835 34.24 -11.65 22.58
N ILE A 836 34.22 -11.11 23.79
CA ILE A 836 33.49 -9.88 24.17
C ILE A 836 34.43 -8.72 24.51
N SER A 837 35.67 -8.73 23.98
CA SER A 837 36.72 -7.77 24.33
C SER A 837 36.36 -6.30 24.09
N ASN A 838 35.55 -6.04 23.06
CA ASN A 838 35.11 -4.70 22.67
C ASN A 838 33.79 -4.26 23.28
N PHE A 839 33.20 -5.05 24.18
CA PHE A 839 32.03 -4.60 24.92
C PHE A 839 32.42 -3.37 25.76
N LYS A 840 31.60 -2.32 25.63
CA LYS A 840 31.63 -1.10 26.44
C LYS A 840 30.19 -0.82 26.79
N THR A 841 29.78 -0.97 28.04
CA THR A 841 28.35 -0.99 28.39
C THR A 841 28.01 0.05 29.46
N PRO A 842 28.25 1.36 29.25
CA PRO A 842 27.99 2.39 30.27
C PRO A 842 26.52 2.49 30.67
N LYS A 843 25.57 2.03 29.82
CA LYS A 843 24.12 2.09 30.07
C LYS A 843 23.51 0.81 30.65
N LEU A 844 24.28 -0.28 30.78
CA LEU A 844 23.79 -1.59 31.24
C LEU A 844 23.03 -1.51 32.56
N ASN A 845 21.80 -1.99 32.58
CA ASN A 845 20.98 -2.08 33.78
C ASN A 845 20.66 -3.52 34.20
N ARG A 846 20.64 -4.49 33.27
CA ARG A 846 20.29 -5.90 33.53
C ARG A 846 21.25 -6.88 32.88
N MET A 847 21.73 -7.84 33.68
CA MET A 847 22.68 -8.89 33.28
C MET A 847 22.33 -10.27 33.89
N ASP A 848 21.11 -10.45 34.41
CA ASP A 848 20.70 -11.74 35.00
C ASP A 848 20.86 -12.89 33.98
N TYR A 849 21.31 -14.06 34.46
CA TYR A 849 21.42 -15.29 33.68
C TYR A 849 22.36 -15.25 32.47
N MET A 850 23.16 -14.19 32.26
CA MET A 850 23.89 -13.96 31.00
C MET A 850 24.66 -15.18 30.47
N PHE A 851 25.35 -15.92 31.33
CA PHE A 851 26.10 -17.15 31.03
C PHE A 851 25.56 -18.38 31.78
N GLU A 852 24.35 -18.31 32.34
CA GLU A 852 23.83 -19.44 33.12
C GLU A 852 23.81 -20.72 32.27
N ASN A 853 24.29 -21.83 32.84
CA ASN A 853 24.43 -23.12 32.18
C ASN A 853 25.36 -23.14 30.94
N CYS A 854 26.32 -22.22 30.82
CA CYS A 854 27.43 -22.36 29.86
C CYS A 854 28.45 -23.42 30.33
N TYR A 855 28.08 -24.71 30.26
CA TYR A 855 28.87 -25.80 30.89
C TYR A 855 30.32 -25.89 30.40
N SER A 856 30.58 -25.53 29.13
CA SER A 856 31.87 -25.72 28.48
C SER A 856 32.80 -24.49 28.51
N ILE A 857 32.35 -23.34 29.04
CA ILE A 857 33.11 -22.10 28.98
C ILE A 857 34.32 -22.17 29.92
N LEU A 858 35.52 -21.84 29.41
CA LEU A 858 36.77 -22.01 30.18
C LEU A 858 37.15 -20.77 31.01
N SER A 859 36.82 -19.60 30.51
CA SER A 859 37.12 -18.31 31.13
C SER A 859 36.11 -17.26 30.69
N ILE A 860 35.77 -16.34 31.59
CA ILE A 860 34.91 -15.19 31.29
C ILE A 860 35.68 -13.93 31.66
N ASP A 861 35.88 -13.06 30.67
CA ASP A 861 36.47 -11.74 30.86
C ASP A 861 35.44 -10.69 30.47
N LEU A 862 35.19 -9.70 31.35
CA LEU A 862 34.21 -8.64 31.14
C LEU A 862 34.87 -7.26 31.00
N PRO A 863 35.76 -7.06 30.00
CA PRO A 863 36.41 -5.78 29.80
C PRO A 863 35.36 -4.74 29.38
N GLY A 864 35.35 -3.57 30.00
CA GLY A 864 34.49 -2.45 29.62
C GLY A 864 33.05 -2.49 30.17
N PHE A 865 32.74 -3.41 31.09
CA PHE A 865 31.44 -3.46 31.79
C PHE A 865 31.31 -2.39 32.88
N THR A 866 31.40 -1.10 32.51
CA THR A 866 31.59 0.01 33.45
C THR A 866 30.28 0.71 33.88
N SER A 867 29.11 0.09 33.73
CA SER A 867 27.84 0.80 33.96
C SER A 867 27.61 1.18 35.41
N THR A 868 27.24 2.44 35.65
CA THR A 868 26.73 2.90 36.95
C THR A 868 25.24 2.58 37.16
N ASN A 869 24.57 1.94 36.20
CA ASN A 869 23.13 1.68 36.20
C ASN A 869 22.75 0.22 36.43
N LEU A 870 23.73 -0.68 36.55
CA LEU A 870 23.51 -2.11 36.74
C LEU A 870 22.81 -2.39 38.07
N THR A 871 21.57 -2.91 38.01
CA THR A 871 20.76 -3.23 39.20
C THR A 871 20.64 -4.72 39.46
N THR A 872 20.71 -5.56 38.42
CA THR A 872 20.50 -7.01 38.52
C THR A 872 21.56 -7.84 37.78
N ILE A 873 22.09 -8.86 38.46
CA ILE A 873 23.12 -9.80 37.96
C ILE A 873 22.89 -11.25 38.46
N GLY A 874 21.68 -11.56 38.92
CA GLY A 874 21.36 -12.85 39.54
C GLY A 874 21.68 -14.01 38.59
N SER A 875 22.33 -15.05 39.13
CA SER A 875 22.72 -16.26 38.38
C SER A 875 23.52 -16.02 37.09
N ALA A 876 24.14 -14.85 36.91
CA ALA A 876 24.78 -14.49 35.64
C ALA A 876 25.88 -15.47 35.20
N PHE A 877 26.53 -16.18 36.13
CA PHE A 877 27.54 -17.19 35.84
C PHE A 877 27.19 -18.56 36.43
N ALA A 878 25.95 -18.78 36.85
CA ALA A 878 25.53 -20.02 37.46
C ALA A 878 25.76 -21.22 36.52
N CYS A 879 26.17 -22.34 37.09
CA CYS A 879 26.41 -23.60 36.42
C CYS A 879 27.43 -23.51 35.28
N CYS A 880 28.39 -22.58 35.31
CA CYS A 880 29.51 -22.58 34.36
C CYS A 880 30.57 -23.63 34.80
N TYR A 881 30.27 -24.93 34.63
CA TYR A 881 31.05 -26.02 35.24
C TYR A 881 32.55 -26.00 34.91
N SER A 882 32.91 -25.62 33.69
CA SER A 882 34.30 -25.63 33.20
C SER A 882 35.09 -24.35 33.47
N VAL A 883 34.45 -23.30 34.02
CA VAL A 883 35.09 -21.99 34.16
C VAL A 883 36.17 -22.05 35.24
N LYS A 884 37.38 -21.60 34.91
CA LYS A 884 38.50 -21.55 35.88
C LYS A 884 38.68 -20.18 36.51
N SER A 885 38.35 -19.13 35.75
CA SER A 885 38.51 -17.73 36.17
C SER A 885 37.43 -16.86 35.56
N ILE A 886 36.93 -15.91 36.37
CA ILE A 886 35.99 -14.87 35.95
C ILE A 886 36.59 -13.52 36.36
N ASN A 887 36.83 -12.62 35.39
CA ASN A 887 37.33 -11.28 35.66
C ASN A 887 36.18 -10.27 35.76
N LEU A 888 35.97 -9.74 36.97
CA LEU A 888 34.92 -8.77 37.31
C LEU A 888 35.49 -7.38 37.65
N SER A 889 36.77 -7.13 37.38
CA SER A 889 37.52 -5.98 37.89
C SER A 889 37.00 -4.60 37.44
N GLN A 890 36.19 -4.53 36.39
CA GLN A 890 35.64 -3.27 35.87
C GLN A 890 34.14 -3.09 36.15
N LEU A 891 33.50 -4.10 36.75
CA LEU A 891 32.07 -4.06 37.04
C LEU A 891 31.77 -3.04 38.13
N ASN A 892 30.90 -2.08 37.85
CA ASN A 892 30.37 -1.19 38.87
C ASN A 892 29.09 -1.78 39.48
N THR A 893 29.11 -1.89 40.80
CA THR A 893 28.21 -2.71 41.61
C THR A 893 27.36 -1.87 42.56
N SER A 894 27.50 -0.54 42.56
CA SER A 894 26.92 0.33 43.57
C SER A 894 25.38 0.33 43.63
N LYS A 895 24.72 -0.13 42.56
CA LYS A 895 23.25 -0.24 42.47
C LYS A 895 22.75 -1.69 42.51
N ILE A 896 23.64 -2.67 42.58
CA ILE A 896 23.27 -4.07 42.72
C ILE A 896 22.72 -4.30 44.13
N VAL A 897 21.62 -5.05 44.24
CA VAL A 897 20.96 -5.31 45.54
C VAL A 897 20.90 -6.78 45.91
N SER A 898 21.34 -7.68 45.02
CA SER A 898 21.33 -9.13 45.21
C SER A 898 22.44 -9.80 44.40
N LEU A 899 23.11 -10.78 45.00
CA LEU A 899 24.09 -11.68 44.34
C LEU A 899 23.56 -13.11 44.21
N TYR A 900 22.24 -13.28 44.28
CA TYR A 900 21.59 -14.60 44.29
C TYR A 900 22.15 -15.53 43.21
N ARG A 901 22.73 -16.65 43.66
CA ARG A 901 23.29 -17.73 42.83
C ARG A 901 24.33 -17.29 41.79
N LEU A 902 25.01 -16.16 41.97
CA LEU A 902 25.90 -15.59 40.95
C LEU A 902 26.93 -16.59 40.39
N PHE A 903 27.53 -17.43 41.24
CA PHE A 903 28.50 -18.48 40.86
C PHE A 903 28.04 -19.90 41.24
N TYR A 904 26.74 -20.09 41.46
CA TYR A 904 26.19 -21.37 41.89
C TYR A 904 26.65 -22.52 40.97
N CYS A 905 27.16 -23.63 41.50
CA CYS A 905 27.67 -24.77 40.73
C CYS A 905 28.86 -24.49 39.78
N CYS A 906 29.67 -23.45 40.02
CA CYS A 906 30.94 -23.27 39.29
C CYS A 906 32.06 -24.18 39.84
N TYR A 907 31.97 -25.49 39.60
CA TYR A 907 32.83 -26.51 40.23
C TYR A 907 34.34 -26.26 40.06
N ASN A 908 34.79 -25.77 38.90
CA ASN A 908 36.21 -25.60 38.56
C ASN A 908 36.76 -24.19 38.79
N LEU A 909 35.97 -23.28 39.36
CA LEU A 909 36.39 -21.90 39.59
C LEU A 909 37.43 -21.84 40.71
N GLU A 910 38.65 -21.38 40.41
CA GLU A 910 39.79 -21.48 41.35
C GLU A 910 39.99 -20.23 42.23
N SER A 911 39.63 -19.05 41.73
CA SER A 911 39.84 -17.77 42.43
C SER A 911 38.82 -16.72 42.00
N LEU A 912 38.44 -15.85 42.93
CA LEU A 912 37.50 -14.74 42.70
C LEU A 912 37.96 -13.48 43.45
N ASP A 913 38.04 -12.37 42.74
CA ASP A 913 38.22 -11.03 43.32
C ASP A 913 36.91 -10.24 43.23
N LEU A 914 36.34 -9.92 44.39
CA LEU A 914 35.08 -9.19 44.51
C LEU A 914 35.27 -7.82 45.19
N THR A 915 36.49 -7.30 45.26
CA THR A 915 36.78 -6.01 45.91
C THR A 915 36.06 -4.81 45.26
N ASN A 916 35.69 -4.90 43.98
CA ASN A 916 34.86 -3.87 43.34
C ASN A 916 33.39 -3.87 43.79
N PHE A 917 32.97 -4.81 44.63
CA PHE A 917 31.63 -4.88 45.19
C PHE A 917 31.46 -4.09 46.50
N THR A 918 32.51 -3.38 46.96
CA THR A 918 32.53 -2.58 48.20
C THR A 918 31.45 -1.51 48.34
N LYS A 919 30.81 -1.08 47.23
CA LYS A 919 29.71 -0.08 47.23
C LYS A 919 28.31 -0.69 47.12
N THR A 920 28.20 -2.02 47.12
CA THR A 920 26.93 -2.75 46.92
C THR A 920 26.13 -2.79 48.21
N SER A 921 24.87 -2.34 48.21
CA SER A 921 23.98 -2.47 49.37
C SER A 921 23.04 -3.65 49.17
N LEU A 922 23.44 -4.82 49.67
CA LEU A 922 22.64 -6.05 49.57
C LEU A 922 21.45 -6.00 50.53
N ASN A 923 20.26 -6.34 50.06
CA ASN A 923 19.07 -6.38 50.93
C ASN A 923 19.04 -7.65 51.80
N ALA A 924 18.31 -7.60 52.92
CA ALA A 924 18.37 -8.61 53.99
C ALA A 924 17.95 -10.03 53.58
N SER A 925 17.15 -10.18 52.52
CA SER A 925 16.66 -11.47 52.00
C SER A 925 17.56 -12.11 50.95
N ASN A 926 18.63 -11.43 50.50
CA ASN A 926 19.49 -11.88 49.40
C ASN A 926 20.99 -11.65 49.70
N GLY A 927 21.48 -12.23 50.80
CA GLY A 927 22.90 -12.17 51.19
C GLY A 927 23.84 -12.99 50.28
N LEU A 928 24.90 -13.56 50.84
CA LEU A 928 25.81 -14.46 50.11
C LEU A 928 25.33 -15.92 50.09
N GLU A 929 24.19 -16.21 50.73
CA GLU A 929 23.60 -17.54 50.71
C GLU A 929 23.35 -17.98 49.26
N ASN A 930 23.82 -19.18 48.91
CA ASN A 930 23.79 -19.76 47.56
C ASN A 930 24.69 -19.11 46.51
N THR A 931 25.44 -18.05 46.82
CA THR A 931 26.35 -17.40 45.85
C THR A 931 27.47 -18.34 45.40
N PHE A 932 28.10 -19.04 46.35
CA PHE A 932 29.25 -19.92 46.11
C PHE A 932 28.93 -21.41 46.22
N THR A 933 27.68 -21.80 46.45
CA THR A 933 27.31 -23.20 46.65
C THR A 933 27.84 -24.06 45.51
N SER A 934 28.52 -25.15 45.85
CA SER A 934 29.17 -26.09 44.92
C SER A 934 30.38 -25.55 44.13
N CYS A 935 30.99 -24.42 44.53
CA CYS A 935 32.28 -23.97 43.98
C CYS A 935 33.48 -24.75 44.58
N THR A 936 33.51 -26.07 44.39
CA THR A 936 34.41 -26.97 45.15
C THR A 936 35.90 -26.77 44.90
N SER A 937 36.31 -26.13 43.80
CA SER A 937 37.72 -25.81 43.49
C SER A 937 38.19 -24.42 43.95
N LEU A 938 37.30 -23.63 44.55
CA LEU A 938 37.60 -22.24 44.92
C LEU A 938 38.60 -22.20 46.09
N LYS A 939 39.78 -21.61 45.85
CA LYS A 939 40.90 -21.60 46.82
C LYS A 939 40.94 -20.32 47.64
N ASN A 940 40.72 -19.16 47.02
CA ASN A 940 40.87 -17.87 47.67
C ASN A 940 39.70 -16.95 47.33
N ILE A 941 39.20 -16.25 48.35
CA ILE A 941 38.10 -15.28 48.22
C ILE A 941 38.50 -13.99 48.92
N ASN A 942 38.48 -12.88 48.20
CA ASN A 942 38.70 -11.55 48.78
C ASN A 942 37.40 -10.73 48.78
N LEU A 943 36.87 -10.46 49.97
CA LEU A 943 35.70 -9.62 50.22
C LEU A 943 36.04 -8.36 51.05
N SER A 944 37.32 -8.01 51.16
CA SER A 944 37.74 -6.87 51.98
C SER A 944 37.02 -5.57 51.58
N GLY A 945 36.52 -4.85 52.59
CA GLY A 945 35.79 -3.58 52.42
C GLY A 945 34.35 -3.68 51.90
N PHE A 946 33.78 -4.88 51.77
CA PHE A 946 32.37 -5.06 51.37
C PHE A 946 31.39 -4.49 52.41
N ASP A 947 30.30 -3.85 51.98
CA ASP A 947 29.27 -3.28 52.86
C ASP A 947 28.00 -4.14 52.92
N PHE A 948 27.85 -4.97 53.97
CA PHE A 948 26.66 -5.82 54.15
C PHE A 948 25.60 -5.08 54.99
N ASN A 949 24.91 -4.12 54.37
CA ASN A 949 23.75 -3.42 54.95
C ASN A 949 22.52 -4.36 55.09
N ASN A 950 22.57 -5.27 56.07
CA ASN A 950 21.57 -6.30 56.45
C ASN A 950 21.70 -7.69 55.80
N ALA A 951 22.70 -7.95 54.97
CA ALA A 951 22.90 -9.27 54.36
C ALA A 951 23.51 -10.29 55.35
N SER A 952 22.91 -11.49 55.40
CA SER A 952 23.39 -12.62 56.19
C SER A 952 24.58 -13.31 55.52
N LEU A 953 25.51 -13.80 56.34
CA LEU A 953 26.62 -14.68 55.94
C LEU A 953 26.41 -16.14 56.37
N ASN A 954 25.24 -16.46 56.90
CA ASN A 954 24.88 -17.83 57.24
C ASN A 954 25.15 -18.76 56.06
N SER A 955 25.93 -19.81 56.29
CA SER A 955 26.27 -20.83 55.29
C SER A 955 26.93 -20.30 54.01
N ALA A 956 27.46 -19.07 53.99
CA ALA A 956 27.95 -18.40 52.76
C ALA A 956 29.08 -19.17 52.05
N PHE A 957 29.95 -19.83 52.82
CA PHE A 957 31.07 -20.63 52.31
C PHE A 957 30.93 -22.11 52.67
N MET A 958 29.76 -22.55 53.10
CA MET A 958 29.54 -23.92 53.54
C MET A 958 29.89 -24.91 52.42
N SER A 959 30.65 -25.95 52.78
CA SER A 959 31.06 -27.05 51.89
C SER A 959 31.92 -26.60 50.69
N LEU A 960 32.89 -25.70 50.94
CA LEU A 960 33.96 -25.35 49.99
C LEU A 960 35.28 -26.04 50.39
N PRO A 961 35.47 -27.33 50.04
CA PRO A 961 36.57 -28.13 50.59
C PRO A 961 37.97 -27.65 50.19
N SER A 962 38.11 -26.98 49.03
CA SER A 962 39.40 -26.47 48.53
C SER A 962 39.75 -25.07 49.03
N LEU A 963 38.86 -24.42 49.79
CA LEU A 963 39.04 -23.05 50.25
C LEU A 963 40.23 -22.98 51.21
N VAL A 964 41.25 -22.19 50.87
CA VAL A 964 42.50 -22.03 51.63
C VAL A 964 42.46 -20.75 52.46
N SER A 965 41.99 -19.64 51.87
CA SER A 965 41.95 -18.35 52.55
C SER A 965 40.72 -17.50 52.18
N VAL A 966 40.23 -16.75 53.17
CA VAL A 966 39.17 -15.74 52.98
C VAL A 966 39.56 -14.43 53.66
N ASP A 967 39.52 -13.32 52.90
CA ASP A 967 39.69 -11.98 53.46
C ASP A 967 38.35 -11.30 53.70
N LEU A 968 38.02 -11.08 54.98
CA LEU A 968 36.81 -10.40 55.47
C LEU A 968 37.14 -9.08 56.16
N SER A 969 38.33 -8.52 55.94
CA SER A 969 38.76 -7.32 56.66
C SER A 969 37.95 -6.07 56.30
N ASN A 970 37.77 -5.19 57.29
CA ASN A 970 37.09 -3.90 57.17
C ASN A 970 35.63 -3.99 56.70
N ILE A 971 34.97 -5.11 56.93
CA ILE A 971 33.55 -5.31 56.63
C ILE A 971 32.69 -4.84 57.81
N LYS A 972 31.59 -4.13 57.51
CA LYS A 972 30.55 -3.80 58.49
C LYS A 972 29.40 -4.81 58.39
N PHE A 973 29.05 -5.42 59.52
CA PHE A 973 27.94 -6.37 59.60
C PHE A 973 26.72 -5.77 60.30
N ASN A 974 25.53 -6.03 59.76
CA ASN A 974 24.25 -5.92 60.49
C ASN A 974 23.54 -7.28 60.51
N SER A 975 24.33 -8.38 60.56
CA SER A 975 23.88 -9.77 60.39
C SER A 975 23.15 -10.30 61.63
N THR A 976 22.13 -11.14 61.42
CA THR A 976 21.49 -11.92 62.48
C THR A 976 22.31 -13.17 62.86
N SER A 977 23.09 -13.81 61.98
CA SER A 977 23.85 -15.04 62.33
C SER A 977 25.06 -15.29 61.39
N PHE A 978 26.15 -15.86 61.94
CA PHE A 978 27.29 -16.45 61.22
C PHE A 978 27.28 -17.99 61.29
N ALA A 979 26.12 -18.59 61.60
CA ALA A 979 26.02 -20.03 61.69
C ALA A 979 26.46 -20.72 60.39
N ASN A 980 27.14 -21.85 60.53
CA ASN A 980 27.62 -22.70 59.45
C ASN A 980 28.50 -22.03 58.38
N MET A 981 29.02 -20.83 58.64
CA MET A 981 29.62 -19.97 57.60
C MET A 981 30.74 -20.67 56.81
N PHE A 982 31.60 -21.45 57.48
CA PHE A 982 32.72 -22.20 56.92
C PHE A 982 32.62 -23.71 57.17
N THR A 983 31.44 -24.23 57.52
CA THR A 983 31.29 -25.67 57.80
C THR A 983 31.75 -26.50 56.59
N ASN A 984 32.56 -27.53 56.84
CA ASN A 984 33.15 -28.41 55.83
C ASN A 984 34.15 -27.74 54.86
N CYS A 985 34.79 -26.64 55.26
CA CYS A 985 35.91 -26.04 54.54
C CYS A 985 37.25 -26.67 54.96
N TYR A 986 37.49 -27.92 54.54
CA TYR A 986 38.59 -28.75 55.04
C TYR A 986 39.98 -28.12 54.93
N ASN A 987 40.28 -27.39 53.85
CA ASN A 987 41.60 -26.79 53.61
C ASN A 987 41.76 -25.36 54.16
N LEU A 988 40.75 -24.82 54.84
CA LEU A 988 40.75 -23.42 55.26
C LEU A 988 41.84 -23.21 56.30
N SER A 989 42.83 -22.39 55.99
CA SER A 989 44.03 -22.18 56.83
C SER A 989 44.16 -20.76 57.36
N SER A 990 43.50 -19.80 56.72
CA SER A 990 43.56 -18.40 57.12
C SER A 990 42.24 -17.69 56.84
N VAL A 991 41.74 -16.96 57.84
CA VAL A 991 40.62 -16.02 57.67
C VAL A 991 41.01 -14.70 58.30
N ASN A 992 40.94 -13.62 57.51
CA ASN A 992 41.26 -12.28 57.99
C ASN A 992 39.99 -11.55 58.45
N PHE A 993 39.82 -11.40 59.77
CA PHE A 993 38.71 -10.67 60.39
C PHE A 993 39.09 -9.26 60.87
N SER A 994 40.23 -8.71 60.47
CA SER A 994 40.66 -7.40 60.97
C SER A 994 39.64 -6.30 60.68
N GLY A 995 39.25 -5.51 61.68
CA GLY A 995 38.26 -4.43 61.54
C GLY A 995 36.80 -4.87 61.43
N VAL A 996 36.47 -6.14 61.67
CA VAL A 996 35.10 -6.67 61.72
C VAL A 996 34.38 -6.31 63.02
N ASP A 997 33.16 -5.76 62.93
CA ASP A 997 32.27 -5.50 64.08
C ASP A 997 31.29 -6.67 64.31
N THR A 998 31.43 -7.39 65.44
CA THR A 998 30.53 -8.50 65.82
C THR A 998 29.47 -8.14 66.86
N SER A 999 29.32 -6.86 67.22
CA SER A 999 28.41 -6.42 68.30
C SER A 999 26.94 -6.79 68.07
N LYS A 1000 26.53 -7.04 66.82
CA LYS A 1000 25.16 -7.37 66.42
C LYS A 1000 24.92 -8.82 66.00
N VAL A 1001 25.97 -9.64 65.94
CA VAL A 1001 25.84 -11.06 65.56
C VAL A 1001 25.09 -11.80 66.68
N THR A 1002 24.09 -12.63 66.34
CA THR A 1002 23.29 -13.37 67.35
C THR A 1002 23.60 -14.87 67.45
N SER A 1003 24.29 -15.46 66.47
CA SER A 1003 24.77 -16.85 66.52
C SER A 1003 26.05 -17.03 65.71
N MET A 1004 26.97 -17.86 66.18
CA MET A 1004 28.18 -18.35 65.51
C MET A 1004 28.22 -19.89 65.54
N ASP A 1005 27.05 -20.53 65.62
CA ASP A 1005 26.96 -21.99 65.77
C ASP A 1005 27.54 -22.70 64.53
N SER A 1006 28.35 -23.72 64.76
CA SER A 1006 29.01 -24.52 63.72
C SER A 1006 29.87 -23.71 62.72
N MET A 1007 30.24 -22.47 63.05
CA MET A 1007 30.87 -21.53 62.11
C MET A 1007 32.10 -22.11 61.39
N PHE A 1008 32.96 -22.84 62.08
CA PHE A 1008 34.19 -23.45 61.55
C PHE A 1008 34.18 -24.98 61.62
N THR A 1009 33.02 -25.62 61.77
CA THR A 1009 32.96 -27.08 61.90
C THR A 1009 33.68 -27.80 60.75
N SER A 1010 34.55 -28.77 61.09
CA SER A 1010 35.38 -29.53 60.16
C SER A 1010 36.36 -28.69 59.30
N CYS A 1011 36.87 -27.57 59.83
CA CYS A 1011 37.95 -26.78 59.19
C CYS A 1011 39.34 -27.31 59.57
N TYR A 1012 39.75 -28.45 59.02
CA TYR A 1012 41.01 -29.12 59.38
C TYR A 1012 42.28 -28.31 59.06
N GLY A 1013 42.23 -27.39 58.10
CA GLY A 1013 43.38 -26.57 57.70
C GLY A 1013 43.76 -25.48 58.70
N LEU A 1014 42.90 -25.15 59.67
CA LEU A 1014 43.14 -24.05 60.60
C LEU A 1014 44.18 -24.45 61.63
N THR A 1015 45.34 -23.79 61.64
CA THR A 1015 46.36 -23.95 62.69
C THR A 1015 46.36 -22.82 63.70
N SER A 1016 46.01 -21.61 63.25
CA SER A 1016 45.90 -20.42 64.09
C SER A 1016 44.77 -19.54 63.59
N LEU A 1017 44.04 -18.90 64.51
CA LEU A 1017 42.97 -17.98 64.16
C LEU A 1017 42.97 -16.76 65.08
N ASP A 1018 42.98 -15.57 64.47
CA ASP A 1018 42.90 -14.30 65.20
C ASP A 1018 41.48 -13.73 65.10
N LEU A 1019 40.75 -13.80 66.21
CA LEU A 1019 39.42 -13.21 66.40
C LEU A 1019 39.48 -12.02 67.37
N SER A 1020 40.64 -11.39 67.57
CA SER A 1020 40.75 -10.26 68.49
C SER A 1020 40.00 -9.01 68.04
N SER A 1021 39.51 -8.95 66.80
CA SER A 1021 38.56 -7.91 66.38
C SER A 1021 37.15 -8.14 66.91
N PHE A 1022 36.79 -9.36 67.34
CA PHE A 1022 35.45 -9.68 67.78
C PHE A 1022 35.19 -9.07 69.17
N THR A 1023 34.11 -8.31 69.30
CA THR A 1023 33.70 -7.66 70.56
C THR A 1023 32.70 -8.51 71.35
N ASN A 1024 31.98 -9.41 70.67
CA ASN A 1024 31.00 -10.34 71.23
C ASN A 1024 30.99 -11.68 70.47
N ILE A 1025 30.82 -12.79 71.21
CA ILE A 1025 30.55 -14.14 70.71
C ILE A 1025 29.23 -14.60 71.38
N PRO A 1026 28.10 -14.66 70.65
CA PRO A 1026 26.76 -14.82 71.21
C PRO A 1026 26.39 -16.29 71.54
N THR A 1027 25.92 -17.09 70.59
CA THR A 1027 25.88 -18.57 70.69
C THR A 1027 27.04 -19.13 69.87
N ALA A 1028 27.62 -20.25 70.31
CA ALA A 1028 28.82 -20.84 69.72
C ALA A 1028 28.79 -22.37 69.80
N GLU A 1029 27.60 -22.96 69.71
CA GLU A 1029 27.41 -24.41 69.69
C GLU A 1029 28.19 -25.01 68.50
N GLU A 1030 29.07 -25.99 68.75
CA GLU A 1030 29.90 -26.64 67.72
C GLU A 1030 30.79 -25.70 66.88
N MET A 1031 31.01 -24.46 67.32
CA MET A 1031 31.70 -23.42 66.53
C MET A 1031 33.04 -23.88 65.96
N PHE A 1032 33.83 -24.66 66.71
CA PHE A 1032 35.11 -25.22 66.31
C PHE A 1032 35.12 -26.76 66.36
N SER A 1033 33.98 -27.42 66.14
CA SER A 1033 33.95 -28.89 66.13
C SER A 1033 34.83 -29.44 65.00
N ASP A 1034 35.65 -30.44 65.31
CA ASP A 1034 36.56 -31.12 64.39
C ASP A 1034 37.59 -30.18 63.72
N CYS A 1035 37.99 -29.09 64.36
CA CYS A 1035 39.12 -28.24 63.95
C CYS A 1035 40.44 -28.81 64.48
N ILE A 1036 40.75 -30.07 64.16
CA ILE A 1036 41.81 -30.86 64.79
C ILE A 1036 43.19 -30.18 64.84
N ASN A 1037 43.56 -29.35 63.86
CA ASN A 1037 44.90 -28.77 63.79
C ASN A 1037 45.03 -27.39 64.46
N LEU A 1038 43.97 -26.86 65.07
CA LEU A 1038 43.95 -25.52 65.65
C LEU A 1038 44.74 -25.48 66.97
N VAL A 1039 45.86 -24.74 66.99
CA VAL A 1039 46.77 -24.65 68.15
C VAL A 1039 46.90 -23.25 68.75
N ASP A 1040 46.55 -22.17 68.04
CA ASP A 1040 46.54 -20.80 68.58
C ASP A 1040 45.22 -20.09 68.23
N LEU A 1041 44.45 -19.71 69.24
CA LEU A 1041 43.19 -18.98 69.08
C LEU A 1041 43.21 -17.70 69.92
N ASN A 1042 43.04 -16.56 69.25
CA ASN A 1042 43.03 -15.26 69.92
C ASN A 1042 41.62 -14.66 69.98
N ILE A 1043 40.99 -14.66 71.15
CA ILE A 1043 39.66 -14.09 71.42
C ILE A 1043 39.71 -13.02 72.52
N LYS A 1044 40.88 -12.37 72.71
CA LYS A 1044 41.17 -11.53 73.88
C LYS A 1044 40.24 -10.33 74.10
N ASN A 1045 39.53 -9.88 73.07
CA ASN A 1045 38.64 -8.73 73.15
C ASN A 1045 37.14 -9.11 73.21
N ALA A 1046 36.80 -10.38 73.00
CA ALA A 1046 35.43 -10.82 72.88
C ALA A 1046 34.76 -11.02 74.24
N THR A 1047 33.50 -10.59 74.36
CA THR A 1047 32.61 -11.05 75.42
C THR A 1047 32.08 -12.44 75.05
N LEU A 1048 32.12 -13.39 75.99
CA LEU A 1048 31.72 -14.78 75.76
C LEU A 1048 30.22 -15.02 76.03
N PRO A 1049 29.63 -16.10 75.50
CA PRO A 1049 28.21 -16.42 75.69
C PRO A 1049 27.81 -16.51 77.17
N THR A 1050 26.57 -16.14 77.49
CA THR A 1050 26.02 -16.29 78.86
C THR A 1050 25.67 -17.74 79.21
N LYS A 1051 25.36 -18.57 78.20
CA LYS A 1051 25.12 -20.01 78.33
C LYS A 1051 26.42 -20.77 78.09
N GLU A 1052 26.74 -21.75 78.95
CA GLU A 1052 27.87 -22.66 78.75
C GLU A 1052 27.49 -23.74 77.71
N TYR A 1053 28.37 -23.98 76.72
CA TYR A 1053 28.20 -25.01 75.68
C TYR A 1053 29.33 -26.04 75.78
N THR A 1054 29.02 -27.32 76.00
CA THR A 1054 30.04 -28.37 76.14
C THR A 1054 30.61 -28.83 74.79
N ASN A 1055 29.95 -28.51 73.68
CA ASN A 1055 30.31 -28.95 72.32
C ASN A 1055 31.02 -27.88 71.48
N MET A 1056 31.40 -26.71 72.03
CA MET A 1056 32.07 -25.66 71.25
C MET A 1056 33.40 -26.14 70.60
N PHE A 1057 34.10 -27.08 71.22
CA PHE A 1057 35.41 -27.58 70.81
C PHE A 1057 35.48 -29.11 70.60
N THR A 1058 34.39 -29.79 70.26
CA THR A 1058 34.40 -31.26 70.06
C THR A 1058 35.40 -31.71 69.00
N GLY A 1059 36.04 -32.86 69.21
CA GLY A 1059 36.96 -33.44 68.22
C GLY A 1059 38.30 -32.69 68.03
N ASN A 1060 38.67 -31.73 68.88
CA ASN A 1060 39.92 -30.97 68.78
C ASN A 1060 41.12 -31.66 69.47
N ASN A 1061 42.35 -31.30 69.06
CA ASN A 1061 43.59 -31.87 69.61
C ASN A 1061 44.00 -31.24 70.96
N GLU A 1062 44.65 -32.07 71.79
CA GLU A 1062 45.33 -31.65 73.02
C GLU A 1062 46.40 -30.59 72.67
N ASN A 1063 46.49 -29.50 73.44
CA ASN A 1063 47.48 -28.38 73.35
C ASN A 1063 47.06 -27.10 72.60
N ILE A 1064 45.77 -26.82 72.42
CA ILE A 1064 45.34 -25.48 71.96
C ILE A 1064 45.70 -24.39 72.99
N THR A 1065 46.28 -23.28 72.54
CA THR A 1065 46.51 -22.06 73.33
C THR A 1065 45.43 -21.04 73.00
N ILE A 1066 44.63 -20.65 74.00
CA ILE A 1066 43.53 -19.69 73.82
C ILE A 1066 43.80 -18.41 74.62
N LYS A 1067 43.88 -17.26 73.93
CA LYS A 1067 44.06 -15.94 74.55
C LYS A 1067 42.70 -15.31 74.87
N VAL A 1068 42.43 -15.01 76.14
CA VAL A 1068 41.16 -14.46 76.64
C VAL A 1068 41.36 -13.13 77.37
N LYS A 1069 40.26 -12.38 77.52
CA LYS A 1069 40.22 -11.02 78.10
C LYS A 1069 40.57 -10.96 79.58
N ASP A 1070 40.00 -11.86 80.37
CA ASP A 1070 40.02 -11.80 81.83
C ASP A 1070 39.85 -13.21 82.45
N ASN A 1071 39.87 -13.27 83.78
CA ASN A 1071 39.68 -14.50 84.54
C ASN A 1071 38.31 -15.15 84.32
N THR A 1072 37.27 -14.37 84.03
CA THR A 1072 35.91 -14.87 83.76
C THR A 1072 35.89 -15.63 82.45
N GLY A 1073 36.47 -15.03 81.40
CA GLY A 1073 36.66 -15.69 80.10
C GLY A 1073 37.54 -16.93 80.21
N LYS A 1074 38.59 -16.88 81.03
CA LYS A 1074 39.44 -18.05 81.31
C LYS A 1074 38.65 -19.21 81.90
N THR A 1075 37.89 -18.96 82.96
CA THR A 1075 37.09 -19.99 83.63
C THR A 1075 36.05 -20.61 82.69
N TYR A 1076 35.42 -19.79 81.85
CA TYR A 1076 34.44 -20.24 80.87
C TYR A 1076 35.06 -21.21 79.84
N ILE A 1077 36.18 -20.82 79.22
CA ILE A 1077 36.86 -21.64 78.21
C ILE A 1077 37.49 -22.89 78.84
N ASP A 1078 38.06 -22.81 80.04
CA ASP A 1078 38.63 -23.97 80.76
C ASP A 1078 37.59 -25.10 80.91
N LYS A 1079 36.32 -24.77 81.19
CA LYS A 1079 35.23 -25.76 81.26
C LYS A 1079 34.92 -26.43 79.93
N MET A 1080 34.95 -25.68 78.83
CA MET A 1080 34.70 -26.20 77.48
C MET A 1080 35.83 -27.10 76.99
N LEU A 1081 37.07 -26.77 77.35
CA LEU A 1081 38.24 -27.59 77.06
C LEU A 1081 38.29 -28.86 77.89
N ALA A 1082 37.78 -28.83 79.13
CA ALA A 1082 37.67 -30.03 79.97
C ALA A 1082 36.77 -31.11 79.34
N SER A 1083 35.74 -30.71 78.59
CA SER A 1083 34.91 -31.63 77.80
C SER A 1083 35.52 -32.04 76.44
N ALA A 1084 36.64 -31.44 76.04
CA ALA A 1084 37.26 -31.59 74.71
C ALA A 1084 38.73 -32.08 74.76
N ASN A 1085 39.12 -32.80 75.82
CA ASN A 1085 40.46 -33.39 76.01
C ASN A 1085 41.64 -32.40 76.26
N GLY A 1086 41.39 -31.14 76.65
CA GLY A 1086 42.39 -30.25 77.27
C GLY A 1086 43.08 -29.20 76.36
N GLY A 1087 43.76 -28.22 76.99
CA GLY A 1087 44.41 -27.07 76.35
C GLY A 1087 44.90 -26.03 77.38
N THR A 1088 45.56 -24.95 76.94
CA THR A 1088 46.06 -23.87 77.81
C THR A 1088 45.34 -22.55 77.54
N VAL A 1089 44.65 -22.01 78.55
CA VAL A 1089 44.00 -20.69 78.47
C VAL A 1089 44.88 -19.64 79.14
N ILE A 1090 45.30 -18.64 78.36
CA ILE A 1090 46.18 -17.55 78.78
C ILE A 1090 45.40 -16.23 78.78
N ILE A 1091 45.50 -15.47 79.87
CA ILE A 1091 44.96 -14.11 79.92
C ILE A 1091 46.00 -13.18 79.30
N SER A 1092 45.65 -12.49 78.22
CA SER A 1092 46.55 -11.51 77.60
C SER A 1092 46.09 -10.10 77.95
N ASN A 1093 46.97 -9.31 78.57
CA ASN A 1093 46.72 -7.90 78.87
C ASN A 1093 46.67 -7.01 77.62
#